data_AF-A0A3D5TH55-F1
#
_entry.id   AF-A0A3D5TH55-F1
#
_cell.length_a   1.000
_cell.length_b   1.000
_cell.length_c   1.000
_cell.angle_alpha   90.00
_cell.angle_beta   90.00
_cell.angle_gamma   90.00
#
_symmetry.space_group_name_H-M   'P 1'
#
loop_
_entity.id
_entity.type
_entity.pdbx_description
1 polymer ?
#
loop_
_entity_poly.entity_id
_entity_poly.type
_entity_poly.pdbx_seq_one_letter_code
_entity_poly.pdbx_strand_id
1 'polypeptide(L)'
;MNIVKKVKRENELWSIMRHGYSRGMAISWRKAVMRDNRNNAKRYGRSTLDDIHRRGYLSQSIKTYDLLNDRSDKYVTDFEYMFLSPYNNNFSKWIGDIITTNRILKRQSEHCRKVYFSIFQRRGGQIILSKGEDYDRPCTVQDVIDLVISKGRVELRPAFWESKSARYELSYEKEMIFINGQTGRDDQARLRRLINGLRSNYVVAECVDTQFAFSPKLSGRHYIKFWLSNDAGEEPQILDYELNVKAAGRSWANCSVEEDGSFALGDEKFFVPGWQAVCTELLQTARELDLLDYFTVSIALDDKGGFTFLHFSAKPYRKKSRISQKHNDYLRSKAADAKERMGEITMKMRWEDLKRRRHYSYLQKIGRKGIRPYMQQLWLDQMESDRQNTKTTTLAQKKWCWERGFLSFRIEQYGLTEENYKNFLSDYDYHWLNRINNIYQLWVNDKTTFRLVLDPFADYIPKYYFAITKRRGAPHISRMWDCDEDVQPNLKGILTMLERKGKLAMKPSSGTHGDGFYCLAYEDGKYTVNGEETTADQLWQIIAQRKSFYVITEYINMHPMLKAIYPKSVNTVRVMVINSHGYDPKIMQTYMRIGSSTTGFTDNVGYGGICVMVDSETGELHDPETIAEHRFHPCPVHPDTGTPIAGFLPNWQEIHEKVLDICRYLGELEYLGFDIAITEEGFQVIEINIHQDLHKVATHSQEIKDFFKEKIEIKKKAYKIN
;
A
#
# COMPACT_ATOMS: atom_id res chain seq x y z
N MET A 1 -14.71 26.17 -23.30
CA MET A 1 -13.27 26.39 -23.59
C MET A 1 -13.10 26.48 -25.10
N ASN A 2 -12.57 27.60 -25.63
CA ASN A 2 -12.41 27.84 -27.07
C ASN A 2 -11.60 26.70 -27.75
N ILE A 3 -12.12 26.14 -28.86
CA ILE A 3 -11.52 25.03 -29.61
C ILE A 3 -10.06 25.31 -29.98
N VAL A 4 -9.73 26.55 -30.35
CA VAL A 4 -8.36 26.98 -30.69
C VAL A 4 -7.41 26.81 -29.50
N LYS A 5 -7.84 27.17 -28.29
CA LYS A 5 -7.03 26.98 -27.06
C LYS A 5 -6.82 25.51 -26.74
N LYS A 6 -7.78 24.64 -27.08
CA LYS A 6 -7.67 23.20 -26.90
C LYS A 6 -6.65 22.60 -27.88
N VAL A 7 -6.72 22.97 -29.16
CA VAL A 7 -5.77 22.51 -30.20
C VAL A 7 -4.35 22.95 -29.86
N LYS A 8 -4.14 24.22 -29.50
CA LYS A 8 -2.81 24.74 -29.11
C LYS A 8 -2.22 23.96 -27.92
N ARG A 9 -3.03 23.71 -26.88
CA ARG A 9 -2.64 22.89 -25.73
C ARG A 9 -2.25 21.47 -26.16
N GLU A 10 -3.02 20.82 -27.04
CA GLU A 10 -2.71 19.46 -27.48
C GLU A 10 -1.39 19.41 -28.27
N ASN A 11 -1.11 20.41 -29.11
CA ASN A 11 0.16 20.49 -29.84
C ASN A 11 1.36 20.69 -28.90
N GLU A 12 1.23 21.55 -27.89
CA GLU A 12 2.26 21.75 -26.85
C GLU A 12 2.50 20.48 -26.02
N LEU A 13 1.47 19.70 -25.72
CA LEU A 13 1.64 18.42 -25.04
C LEU A 13 2.29 17.37 -25.95
N TRP A 14 1.97 17.41 -27.24
CA TRP A 14 2.49 16.46 -28.22
C TRP A 14 3.99 16.61 -28.47
N SER A 15 4.50 17.83 -28.51
CA SER A 15 5.95 18.07 -28.67
C SER A 15 6.79 17.40 -27.57
N ILE A 16 6.20 17.21 -26.39
CA ILE A 16 6.81 16.45 -25.29
C ILE A 16 6.52 14.96 -25.51
N MET A 17 5.24 14.57 -25.59
CA MET A 17 4.83 13.16 -25.64
C MET A 17 5.44 12.33 -26.78
N ARG A 18 5.75 12.94 -27.93
CA ARG A 18 6.35 12.21 -29.06
C ARG A 18 7.69 11.52 -28.70
N HIS A 19 8.41 12.05 -27.71
CA HIS A 19 9.68 11.49 -27.24
C HIS A 19 9.50 10.47 -26.10
N GLY A 20 8.37 9.75 -26.04
CA GLY A 20 8.11 8.74 -25.00
C GLY A 20 7.37 9.25 -23.76
N TYR A 21 7.40 10.56 -23.49
CA TYR A 21 6.94 11.11 -22.19
C TYR A 21 5.44 10.94 -21.95
N SER A 22 5.10 10.67 -20.69
CA SER A 22 3.70 10.55 -20.29
C SER A 22 2.96 11.88 -20.42
N ARG A 23 1.68 11.82 -20.78
CA ARG A 23 0.82 12.99 -20.88
C ARG A 23 0.70 13.75 -19.54
N GLY A 24 0.66 13.02 -18.42
CA GLY A 24 0.58 13.59 -17.08
C GLY A 24 1.81 14.45 -16.76
N MET A 25 2.99 13.97 -17.14
CA MET A 25 4.24 14.72 -17.04
C MET A 25 4.21 15.95 -17.95
N ALA A 26 3.84 15.80 -19.22
CA ALA A 26 3.76 16.93 -20.16
C ALA A 26 2.81 18.05 -19.66
N ILE A 27 1.67 17.66 -19.07
CA ILE A 27 0.73 18.60 -18.43
C ILE A 27 1.37 19.30 -17.23
N SER A 28 2.12 18.56 -16.42
CA SER A 28 2.76 19.10 -15.22
C SER A 28 3.86 20.10 -15.58
N TRP A 29 4.72 19.75 -16.54
CA TRP A 29 5.76 20.66 -17.06
C TRP A 29 5.15 21.94 -17.63
N ARG A 30 4.13 21.81 -18.49
CA ARG A 30 3.40 22.95 -19.05
C ARG A 30 2.82 23.87 -17.95
N LYS A 31 2.25 23.30 -16.89
CA LYS A 31 1.73 24.07 -15.76
C LYS A 31 2.85 24.78 -14.99
N ALA A 32 4.01 24.14 -14.83
CA ALA A 32 5.18 24.74 -14.19
C ALA A 32 5.69 25.93 -15.00
N VAL A 33 5.92 25.76 -16.31
CA VAL A 33 6.31 26.82 -17.26
C VAL A 33 5.33 28.01 -17.25
N MET A 34 4.02 27.74 -17.27
CA MET A 34 3.01 28.80 -17.23
C MET A 34 3.04 29.59 -15.91
N ARG A 35 3.25 28.90 -14.77
CA ARG A 35 3.37 29.53 -13.46
C ARG A 35 4.64 30.36 -13.38
N ASP A 36 5.74 29.81 -13.87
CA ASP A 36 7.04 30.48 -13.85
C ASP A 36 7.04 31.75 -14.70
N ASN A 37 6.49 31.69 -15.91
CA ASN A 37 6.26 32.86 -16.75
C ASN A 37 5.39 33.92 -16.06
N ARG A 38 4.29 33.50 -15.42
CA ARG A 38 3.41 34.44 -14.70
C ARG A 38 4.14 35.18 -13.57
N ASN A 39 4.99 34.49 -12.84
CA ASN A 39 5.61 35.02 -11.63
C ASN A 39 6.91 35.77 -11.93
N ASN A 40 7.66 35.37 -12.96
CA ASN A 40 9.06 35.78 -13.14
C ASN A 40 9.34 36.49 -14.47
N ALA A 41 8.40 36.58 -15.42
CA ALA A 41 8.65 37.23 -16.71
C ALA A 41 9.02 38.72 -16.59
N LYS A 42 8.50 39.42 -15.58
CA LYS A 42 8.88 40.81 -15.30
C LYS A 42 10.34 40.94 -14.83
N ARG A 43 10.86 39.92 -14.14
CA ARG A 43 12.20 39.92 -13.55
C ARG A 43 13.28 39.56 -14.56
N TYR A 44 13.06 38.53 -15.38
CA TYR A 44 14.08 37.99 -16.28
C TYR A 44 13.84 38.29 -17.77
N GLY A 45 12.65 38.78 -18.13
CA GLY A 45 12.24 38.92 -19.52
C GLY A 45 11.73 37.61 -20.13
N ARG A 46 10.79 37.73 -21.08
CA ARG A 46 10.11 36.55 -21.68
C ARG A 46 11.04 35.72 -22.57
N SER A 47 11.88 36.37 -23.36
CA SER A 47 12.85 35.69 -24.23
C SER A 47 13.82 34.81 -23.41
N THR A 48 14.35 35.36 -22.31
CA THR A 48 15.22 34.63 -21.38
C THR A 48 14.53 33.42 -20.77
N LEU A 49 13.29 33.58 -20.29
CA LEU A 49 12.54 32.45 -19.72
C LEU A 49 12.22 31.38 -20.77
N ASP A 50 11.88 31.78 -22.01
CA ASP A 50 11.61 30.84 -23.09
C ASP A 50 12.88 30.02 -23.44
N ASP A 51 14.08 30.61 -23.40
CA ASP A 51 15.36 29.89 -23.54
C ASP A 51 15.61 28.92 -22.38
N ILE A 52 15.45 29.38 -21.14
CA ILE A 52 15.63 28.57 -19.92
C ILE A 52 14.66 27.37 -19.92
N HIS A 53 13.39 27.59 -20.29
CA HIS A 53 12.38 26.54 -20.38
C HIS A 53 12.69 25.55 -21.51
N ARG A 54 13.25 26.01 -22.64
CA ARG A 54 13.68 25.14 -23.75
C ARG A 54 14.82 24.22 -23.34
N ARG A 55 15.72 24.70 -22.48
CA ARG A 55 16.80 23.93 -21.87
C ARG A 55 16.33 23.01 -20.72
N GLY A 56 15.02 22.97 -20.42
CA GLY A 56 14.43 22.11 -19.40
C GLY A 56 14.50 22.65 -17.98
N TYR A 57 14.90 23.90 -17.78
CA TYR A 57 15.01 24.54 -16.46
C TYR A 57 13.83 25.47 -16.18
N LEU A 58 13.62 25.82 -14.91
CA LEU A 58 12.73 26.89 -14.46
C LEU A 58 13.56 28.05 -13.90
N SER A 59 12.97 29.24 -13.79
CA SER A 59 13.70 30.44 -13.37
C SER A 59 14.34 30.33 -11.98
N GLN A 60 13.79 29.48 -11.10
CA GLN A 60 14.35 29.18 -9.77
C GLN A 60 15.78 28.63 -9.84
N SER A 61 16.14 27.96 -10.94
CA SER A 61 17.44 27.31 -11.14
C SER A 61 18.50 28.27 -11.68
N ILE A 62 18.11 29.47 -12.14
CA ILE A 62 19.01 30.44 -12.78
C ILE A 62 20.15 30.83 -11.85
N LYS A 63 19.84 31.26 -10.62
CA LYS A 63 20.87 31.72 -9.67
C LYS A 63 21.74 30.55 -9.17
N THR A 64 21.13 29.38 -8.95
CA THR A 64 21.80 28.21 -8.38
C THR A 64 22.89 27.64 -9.29
N TYR A 65 22.68 27.70 -10.61
CA TYR A 65 23.58 27.11 -11.60
C TYR A 65 24.13 28.12 -12.61
N ASP A 66 23.99 29.41 -12.32
CA ASP A 66 24.38 30.52 -13.19
C ASP A 66 23.96 30.35 -14.66
N LEU A 67 22.71 29.93 -14.89
CA LEU A 67 22.24 29.48 -16.21
C LEU A 67 22.24 30.56 -17.30
N LEU A 68 22.41 31.84 -16.93
CA LEU A 68 22.51 32.94 -17.90
C LEU A 68 23.88 32.96 -18.57
N ASN A 69 24.94 32.58 -17.84
CA ASN A 69 26.32 32.56 -18.34
C ASN A 69 26.76 31.13 -18.69
N ASP A 70 26.34 30.14 -17.90
CA ASP A 70 26.67 28.74 -18.12
C ASP A 70 25.62 28.06 -19.01
N ARG A 71 26.02 27.72 -20.24
CA ARG A 71 25.20 26.96 -21.21
C ARG A 71 25.50 25.47 -21.22
N SER A 72 26.40 24.99 -20.36
CA SER A 72 26.76 23.57 -20.33
C SER A 72 25.62 22.69 -19.83
N ASP A 73 25.53 21.49 -20.38
CA ASP A 73 24.60 20.47 -19.92
C ASP A 73 25.26 19.64 -18.80
N LYS A 74 25.56 20.30 -17.67
CA LYS A 74 26.23 19.67 -16.52
C LYS A 74 25.25 19.20 -15.45
N TYR A 75 24.08 19.80 -15.36
CA TYR A 75 23.14 19.56 -14.27
C TYR A 75 21.89 18.83 -14.73
N VAL A 76 21.29 18.05 -13.82
CA VAL A 76 19.93 17.57 -14.02
C VAL A 76 18.95 18.76 -14.12
N THR A 77 18.13 18.73 -15.16
CA THR A 77 17.16 19.78 -15.46
C THR A 77 15.92 19.68 -14.57
N ASP A 78 15.15 20.77 -14.42
CA ASP A 78 13.86 20.74 -13.70
C ASP A 78 12.87 19.78 -14.40
N PHE A 79 12.93 19.71 -15.73
CA PHE A 79 12.15 18.81 -16.55
C PHE A 79 12.49 17.34 -16.29
N GLU A 80 13.78 16.98 -16.26
CA GLU A 80 14.24 15.61 -15.95
C GLU A 80 13.86 15.21 -14.52
N TYR A 81 13.98 16.14 -13.56
CA TYR A 81 13.56 15.87 -12.20
C TYR A 81 12.06 15.53 -12.10
N MET A 82 11.22 16.22 -12.88
CA MET A 82 9.79 15.92 -13.00
C MET A 82 9.52 14.62 -13.77
N PHE A 83 10.34 14.33 -14.77
CA PHE A 83 10.26 13.13 -15.60
C PHE A 83 10.52 11.87 -14.79
N LEU A 84 11.53 11.89 -13.93
CA LEU A 84 11.92 10.76 -13.09
C LEU A 84 10.87 10.37 -12.04
N SER A 85 9.88 11.23 -11.75
CA SER A 85 8.79 10.92 -10.83
C SER A 85 7.67 10.13 -11.53
N PRO A 86 7.20 9.00 -10.96
CA PRO A 86 7.59 8.44 -9.66
C PRO A 86 8.94 7.73 -9.70
N TYR A 87 9.76 7.95 -8.67
CA TYR A 87 11.09 7.34 -8.53
C TYR A 87 11.06 5.90 -8.03
N ASN A 88 9.97 5.54 -7.34
CA ASN A 88 9.82 4.30 -6.61
C ASN A 88 8.65 3.51 -7.19
N ASN A 89 8.66 2.22 -6.93
CA ASN A 89 7.57 1.30 -7.24
C ASN A 89 6.39 1.47 -6.24
N ASN A 90 5.50 0.46 -6.21
CA ASN A 90 4.31 0.44 -5.36
C ASN A 90 4.60 0.45 -3.85
N PHE A 91 5.85 0.25 -3.42
CA PHE A 91 6.26 0.30 -2.01
C PHE A 91 6.46 1.71 -1.47
N SER A 92 6.29 2.76 -2.30
CA SER A 92 6.21 4.17 -1.85
C SER A 92 5.26 4.39 -0.66
N LYS A 93 4.25 3.52 -0.53
CA LYS A 93 3.27 3.49 0.56
C LYS A 93 3.86 3.20 1.94
N TRP A 94 5.00 2.49 2.04
CA TRP A 94 5.67 2.20 3.31
C TRP A 94 6.05 3.47 4.06
N ILE A 95 6.39 4.51 3.30
CA ILE A 95 6.76 5.83 3.81
C ILE A 95 5.71 6.91 3.50
N GLY A 96 4.45 6.51 3.29
CA GLY A 96 3.35 7.43 2.99
C GLY A 96 2.72 8.09 4.23
N ASP A 97 2.65 7.35 5.33
CA ASP A 97 2.06 7.80 6.59
C ASP A 97 2.79 7.20 7.80
N ILE A 98 2.69 7.88 8.94
CA ILE A 98 3.41 7.56 10.17
C ILE A 98 3.10 6.15 10.68
N ILE A 99 1.83 5.72 10.63
CA ILE A 99 1.41 4.43 11.18
C ILE A 99 2.04 3.30 10.35
N THR A 100 1.93 3.39 9.03
CA THR A 100 2.57 2.41 8.15
C THR A 100 4.08 2.43 8.32
N THR A 101 4.72 3.61 8.32
CA THR A 101 6.18 3.72 8.46
C THR A 101 6.69 3.07 9.74
N ASN A 102 6.04 3.33 10.88
CA ASN A 102 6.43 2.72 12.15
C ASN A 102 6.30 1.18 12.15
N ARG A 103 5.32 0.62 11.42
CA ARG A 103 5.16 -0.83 11.29
C ARG A 103 6.24 -1.46 10.41
N ILE A 104 6.67 -0.75 9.36
CA ILE A 104 7.73 -1.22 8.45
C ILE A 104 9.11 -1.12 9.11
N LEU A 105 9.39 -0.01 9.79
CA LEU A 105 10.68 0.30 10.43
C LEU A 105 10.77 -0.21 11.88
N LYS A 106 10.29 -1.44 12.14
CA LYS A 106 10.25 -1.99 13.50
C LYS A 106 11.65 -2.15 14.12
N ARG A 107 12.67 -2.44 13.30
CA ARG A 107 14.08 -2.54 13.75
C ARG A 107 14.75 -1.17 13.96
N GLN A 108 14.07 -0.08 13.59
CA GLN A 108 14.48 1.33 13.79
C GLN A 108 13.46 2.07 14.68
N SER A 109 12.72 1.33 15.52
CA SER A 109 11.57 1.86 16.25
C SER A 109 11.95 2.96 17.25
N GLU A 110 13.19 2.97 17.73
CA GLU A 110 13.78 3.97 18.61
C GLU A 110 13.87 5.36 17.94
N HIS A 111 13.99 5.41 16.62
CA HIS A 111 13.99 6.66 15.83
C HIS A 111 12.58 7.07 15.38
N CYS A 112 11.62 6.15 15.44
CA CYS A 112 10.23 6.41 15.16
C CYS A 112 9.58 7.12 16.34
N ARG A 113 8.81 8.18 16.05
CA ARG A 113 7.94 8.80 17.06
C ARG A 113 6.97 7.78 17.62
N LYS A 114 6.78 7.77 18.94
CA LYS A 114 5.72 6.97 19.56
C LYS A 114 4.35 7.53 19.19
N VAL A 115 3.48 6.65 18.69
CA VAL A 115 2.09 6.97 18.37
C VAL A 115 1.22 6.33 19.43
N TYR A 116 0.32 7.11 20.04
CA TYR A 116 -0.58 6.66 21.09
C TYR A 116 -1.95 6.30 20.55
N PHE A 117 -2.49 7.15 19.65
CA PHE A 117 -3.79 6.93 19.04
C PHE A 117 -3.77 7.19 17.54
N SER A 118 -4.54 6.43 16.77
CA SER A 118 -4.96 6.79 15.42
C SER A 118 -6.40 7.29 15.43
N ILE A 119 -6.69 8.30 14.62
CA ILE A 119 -8.02 8.92 14.52
C ILE A 119 -8.41 9.00 13.05
N PHE A 120 -9.54 8.40 12.67
CA PHE A 120 -10.03 8.43 11.30
C PHE A 120 -11.56 8.36 11.23
N GLN A 121 -12.13 8.72 10.09
CA GLN A 121 -13.57 8.68 9.90
C GLN A 121 -14.05 7.30 9.47
N ARG A 122 -15.10 6.80 10.13
CA ARG A 122 -15.85 5.60 9.75
C ARG A 122 -17.31 5.78 10.15
N ARG A 123 -18.27 5.32 9.35
CA ARG A 123 -19.73 5.42 9.62
C ARG A 123 -20.23 6.84 9.93
N GLY A 124 -19.56 7.87 9.42
CA GLY A 124 -19.92 9.27 9.66
C GLY A 124 -19.45 9.85 11.00
N GLY A 125 -18.75 9.06 11.83
CA GLY A 125 -18.13 9.49 13.09
C GLY A 125 -16.60 9.35 13.07
N GLN A 126 -15.97 9.78 14.17
CA GLN A 126 -14.55 9.51 14.41
C GLN A 126 -14.40 8.16 15.12
N ILE A 127 -13.49 7.33 14.62
CA ILE A 127 -12.96 6.17 15.34
C ILE A 127 -11.59 6.58 15.89
N ILE A 128 -11.37 6.28 17.17
CA ILE A 128 -10.09 6.44 17.86
C ILE A 128 -9.64 5.04 18.21
N LEU A 129 -8.42 4.67 17.81
CA LEU A 129 -7.82 3.38 18.15
C LEU A 129 -6.55 3.59 18.94
N SER A 130 -6.39 2.84 20.02
CA SER A 130 -5.12 2.72 20.72
C SER A 130 -4.05 2.11 19.80
N LYS A 131 -2.82 2.57 19.98
CA LYS A 131 -1.60 2.01 19.36
C LYS A 131 -0.63 1.44 20.40
N GLY A 132 -1.08 1.32 21.65
CA GLY A 132 -0.43 0.57 22.74
C GLY A 132 -0.89 -0.88 22.81
N GLU A 133 -0.96 -1.47 24.00
CA GLU A 133 -1.33 -2.89 24.21
C GLU A 133 -2.86 -3.11 24.29
N ASP A 134 -3.67 -2.07 24.51
CA ASP A 134 -5.12 -2.17 24.73
C ASP A 134 -5.93 -2.03 23.42
N TYR A 135 -5.90 -3.04 22.54
CA TYR A 135 -6.65 -3.01 21.27
C TYR A 135 -8.11 -3.49 21.36
N ASP A 136 -8.53 -3.98 22.52
CA ASP A 136 -9.77 -4.73 22.73
C ASP A 136 -10.92 -3.90 23.32
N ARG A 137 -10.71 -2.58 23.52
CA ARG A 137 -11.71 -1.68 24.10
C ARG A 137 -12.00 -0.46 23.22
N PRO A 138 -13.21 0.13 23.32
CA PRO A 138 -13.49 1.41 22.71
C PRO A 138 -12.58 2.50 23.30
N CYS A 139 -12.01 3.32 22.42
CA CYS A 139 -11.34 4.56 22.79
C CYS A 139 -12.19 5.76 22.36
N THR A 140 -12.20 6.79 23.18
CA THR A 140 -12.98 8.00 23.00
C THR A 140 -12.07 9.23 23.04
N VAL A 141 -12.66 10.41 22.84
CA VAL A 141 -11.92 11.66 23.02
C VAL A 141 -11.48 11.87 24.48
N GLN A 142 -12.15 11.24 25.45
CA GLN A 142 -11.72 11.29 26.85
C GLN A 142 -10.35 10.63 27.02
N ASP A 143 -10.11 9.48 26.39
CA ASP A 143 -8.81 8.80 26.48
C ASP A 143 -7.67 9.67 25.91
N VAL A 144 -7.95 10.46 24.88
CA VAL A 144 -6.99 11.44 24.35
C VAL A 144 -6.75 12.56 25.36
N ILE A 145 -7.80 13.06 26.02
CA ILE A 145 -7.68 14.08 27.08
C ILE A 145 -6.84 13.55 28.25
N ASP A 146 -7.14 12.34 28.73
CA ASP A 146 -6.43 11.70 29.84
C ASP A 146 -4.96 11.46 29.49
N LEU A 147 -4.67 11.13 28.22
CA LEU A 147 -3.30 11.08 27.73
C LEU A 147 -2.62 12.45 27.77
N VAL A 148 -3.28 13.54 27.34
CA VAL A 148 -2.68 14.89 27.41
C VAL A 148 -2.38 15.26 28.86
N ILE A 149 -3.29 14.97 29.79
CA ILE A 149 -3.13 15.24 31.23
C ILE A 149 -1.95 14.44 31.79
N SER A 150 -1.87 13.14 31.51
CA SER A 150 -0.83 12.26 32.05
C SER A 150 0.55 12.50 31.43
N LYS A 151 0.63 12.82 30.13
CA LYS A 151 1.90 13.08 29.43
C LYS A 151 2.36 14.52 29.53
N GLY A 152 1.49 15.45 29.89
CA GLY A 152 1.76 16.89 29.92
C GLY A 152 1.86 17.55 28.53
N ARG A 153 2.34 16.84 27.50
CA ARG A 153 2.49 17.38 26.14
C ARG A 153 2.47 16.28 25.07
N VAL A 154 1.64 16.46 24.03
CA VAL A 154 1.54 15.58 22.85
C VAL A 154 1.23 16.36 21.57
N GLU A 155 1.50 15.76 20.41
CA GLU A 155 1.19 16.33 19.08
C GLU A 155 -0.02 15.63 18.46
N LEU A 156 -1.08 16.37 18.16
CA LEU A 156 -2.17 15.94 17.29
C LEU A 156 -1.87 16.40 15.85
N ARG A 157 -1.55 15.45 14.97
CA ARG A 157 -1.13 15.77 13.59
C ARG A 157 -1.74 14.84 12.55
N PRO A 158 -1.78 15.24 11.27
CA PRO A 158 -2.16 14.33 10.21
C PRO A 158 -1.24 13.11 10.17
N ALA A 159 -1.82 11.93 9.93
CA ALA A 159 -1.08 10.66 9.83
C ALA A 159 -0.15 10.66 8.61
N PHE A 160 -0.59 11.23 7.48
CA PHE A 160 0.19 11.31 6.25
C PHE A 160 1.31 12.36 6.35
N TRP A 161 2.54 11.97 6.00
CA TRP A 161 3.72 12.83 6.07
C TRP A 161 3.56 14.11 5.24
N GLU A 162 3.08 13.99 4.00
CA GLU A 162 2.92 15.10 3.05
C GLU A 162 1.61 15.91 3.24
N SER A 163 0.84 15.64 4.30
CA SER A 163 -0.41 16.36 4.55
C SER A 163 -0.17 17.85 4.82
N LYS A 164 -1.06 18.69 4.27
CA LYS A 164 -1.08 20.14 4.51
C LYS A 164 -2.06 20.55 5.60
N SER A 165 -2.80 19.60 6.19
CA SER A 165 -3.71 19.89 7.29
C SER A 165 -2.92 20.34 8.52
N ALA A 166 -3.56 21.14 9.38
CA ALA A 166 -2.91 21.73 10.55
C ALA A 166 -2.45 20.67 11.55
N ARG A 167 -1.35 20.98 12.25
CA ARG A 167 -0.85 20.24 13.41
C ARG A 167 -1.17 21.04 14.66
N TYR A 168 -1.38 20.34 15.77
CA TYR A 168 -1.76 20.95 17.03
C TYR A 168 -0.85 20.39 18.11
N GLU A 169 -0.15 21.28 18.81
CA GLU A 169 0.48 20.94 20.08
C GLU A 169 -0.60 21.00 21.16
N LEU A 170 -0.76 19.91 21.89
CA LEU A 170 -1.65 19.80 23.03
C LEU A 170 -0.78 19.70 24.28
N SER A 171 -0.96 20.62 25.24
CA SER A 171 -0.28 20.55 26.53
C SER A 171 -1.25 20.69 27.69
N TYR A 172 -0.85 20.21 28.85
CA TYR A 172 -1.59 20.33 30.10
C TYR A 172 -0.71 21.04 31.13
N GLU A 173 -1.10 22.25 31.51
CA GLU A 173 -0.37 23.12 32.41
C GLU A 173 -1.36 23.86 33.30
N LYS A 174 -1.04 24.08 34.58
CA LYS A 174 -1.91 24.84 35.51
C LYS A 174 -3.36 24.34 35.51
N GLU A 175 -3.52 23.02 35.53
CA GLU A 175 -4.81 22.31 35.51
C GLU A 175 -5.69 22.56 34.27
N MET A 176 -5.11 23.11 33.19
CA MET A 176 -5.83 23.41 31.94
C MET A 176 -5.12 22.83 30.73
N ILE A 177 -5.90 22.45 29.71
CA ILE A 177 -5.45 22.04 28.40
C ILE A 177 -5.22 23.27 27.51
N PHE A 178 -4.05 23.31 26.87
CA PHE A 178 -3.69 24.30 25.88
C PHE A 178 -3.64 23.65 24.50
N ILE A 179 -4.17 24.36 23.49
CA ILE A 179 -4.08 24.00 22.08
C ILE A 179 -3.24 25.08 21.41
N ASN A 180 -2.03 24.74 20.97
CA ASN A 180 -1.04 25.68 20.44
C ASN A 180 -0.78 26.87 21.39
N GLY A 181 -0.62 26.58 22.68
CA GLY A 181 -0.39 27.60 23.71
C GLY A 181 -1.60 28.47 24.06
N GLN A 182 -2.80 28.16 23.57
CA GLN A 182 -4.03 28.88 23.90
C GLN A 182 -4.99 28.01 24.70
N THR A 183 -5.55 28.54 25.79
CA THR A 183 -6.55 27.87 26.65
C THR A 183 -7.79 28.74 26.90
N GLY A 184 -8.78 28.22 27.63
CA GLY A 184 -9.99 28.91 28.09
C GLY A 184 -10.80 28.04 29.06
N ARG A 185 -11.87 28.58 29.67
CA ARG A 185 -12.67 27.87 30.70
C ARG A 185 -13.28 26.53 30.25
N ASP A 186 -13.50 26.34 28.94
CA ASP A 186 -14.06 25.11 28.33
C ASP A 186 -13.02 24.36 27.47
N ASP A 187 -11.77 24.32 27.92
CA ASP A 187 -10.62 23.72 27.23
C ASP A 187 -10.86 22.27 26.72
N GLN A 188 -11.38 21.38 27.55
CA GLN A 188 -11.69 19.99 27.18
C GLN A 188 -12.77 19.93 26.11
N ALA A 189 -13.83 20.74 26.23
CA ALA A 189 -14.90 20.80 25.24
C ALA A 189 -14.38 21.36 23.90
N ARG A 190 -13.44 22.29 23.93
CA ARG A 190 -12.74 22.80 22.74
C ARG A 190 -11.92 21.70 22.07
N LEU A 191 -11.17 20.89 22.83
CA LEU A 191 -10.44 19.75 22.28
C LEU A 191 -11.39 18.70 21.67
N ARG A 192 -12.53 18.42 22.31
CA ARG A 192 -13.58 17.54 21.73
C ARG A 192 -14.09 18.04 20.39
N ARG A 193 -14.42 19.33 20.29
CA ARG A 193 -14.86 19.94 19.02
C ARG A 193 -13.78 19.87 17.94
N LEU A 194 -12.51 20.07 18.32
CA LEU A 194 -11.38 19.95 17.41
C LEU A 194 -11.28 18.53 16.84
N ILE A 195 -11.24 17.51 17.70
CA ILE A 195 -11.08 16.11 17.28
C ILE A 195 -12.29 15.63 16.46
N ASN A 196 -13.52 15.93 16.90
CA ASN A 196 -14.73 15.55 16.17
C ASN A 196 -14.83 16.25 14.80
N GLY A 197 -14.25 17.43 14.66
CA GLY A 197 -14.20 18.21 13.41
C GLY A 197 -13.13 17.78 12.41
N LEU A 198 -12.25 16.83 12.75
CA LEU A 198 -11.19 16.37 11.85
C LEU A 198 -11.76 15.68 10.61
N ARG A 199 -11.23 16.02 9.43
CA ARG A 199 -11.67 15.47 8.13
C ARG A 199 -10.62 14.59 7.45
N SER A 200 -9.49 14.39 8.09
CA SER A 200 -8.38 13.58 7.58
C SER A 200 -7.98 12.59 8.66
N ASN A 201 -7.18 11.59 8.30
CA ASN A 201 -6.61 10.68 9.30
C ASN A 201 -5.55 11.45 10.10
N TYR A 202 -5.67 11.38 11.42
CA TYR A 202 -4.76 11.98 12.39
C TYR A 202 -4.16 10.91 13.28
N VAL A 203 -3.06 11.28 13.94
CA VAL A 203 -2.47 10.53 15.04
C VAL A 203 -2.29 11.47 16.22
N VAL A 204 -2.38 10.92 17.43
CA VAL A 204 -1.86 11.53 18.66
C VAL A 204 -0.52 10.87 18.93
N ALA A 205 0.56 11.64 18.90
CA ALA A 205 1.91 11.14 18.98
C ALA A 205 2.77 11.99 19.92
N GLU A 206 3.97 11.52 20.25
CA GLU A 206 4.95 12.35 20.95
C GLU A 206 5.31 13.60 20.15
N CYS A 207 5.47 14.71 20.87
CA CYS A 207 6.10 15.91 20.34
C CYS A 207 7.56 15.61 20.03
N VAL A 208 8.03 16.03 18.85
CA VAL A 208 9.45 15.98 18.51
C VAL A 208 10.03 17.37 18.71
N ASP A 209 10.94 17.51 19.67
CA ASP A 209 11.63 18.76 19.90
C ASP A 209 12.61 19.03 18.77
N THR A 210 12.53 20.24 18.24
CA THR A 210 13.41 20.70 17.16
C THR A 210 14.38 21.74 17.65
N GLN A 211 14.28 22.18 18.91
CA GLN A 211 15.23 23.09 19.51
C GLN A 211 16.51 22.32 19.80
N PHE A 212 17.67 22.83 19.36
CA PHE A 212 18.95 22.17 19.53
C PHE A 212 20.08 23.18 19.59
N ALA A 213 21.12 22.89 20.37
CA ALA A 213 22.33 23.70 20.46
C ALA A 213 23.49 23.00 19.73
N PHE A 214 23.80 23.46 18.52
CA PHE A 214 24.95 22.96 17.74
C PHE A 214 26.28 23.41 18.33
N SER A 215 26.29 24.56 18.99
CA SER A 215 27.41 25.10 19.74
C SER A 215 26.89 26.14 20.75
N PRO A 216 27.71 26.62 21.70
CA PRO A 216 27.34 27.74 22.55
C PRO A 216 26.91 29.01 21.78
N LYS A 217 27.34 29.15 20.53
CA LYS A 217 27.01 30.30 19.66
C LYS A 217 25.81 30.06 18.75
N LEU A 218 25.39 28.81 18.54
CA LEU A 218 24.33 28.45 17.60
C LEU A 218 23.32 27.52 18.27
N SER A 219 22.21 28.11 18.70
CA SER A 219 21.03 27.39 19.16
C SER A 219 19.79 27.86 18.39
N GLY A 220 18.89 26.94 18.09
CA GLY A 220 17.67 27.24 17.37
C GLY A 220 16.86 26.01 17.03
N ARG A 221 15.73 26.24 16.35
CA ARG A 221 14.96 25.14 15.78
C ARG A 221 15.67 24.58 14.56
N HIS A 222 15.62 23.27 14.37
CA HIS A 222 16.32 22.62 13.29
C HIS A 222 15.61 21.40 12.73
N TYR A 223 16.04 20.98 11.55
CA TYR A 223 15.91 19.62 11.05
C TYR A 223 16.95 19.40 9.95
N ILE A 224 17.38 18.16 9.75
CA ILE A 224 18.28 17.80 8.65
C ILE A 224 17.50 16.93 7.68
N LYS A 225 17.58 17.27 6.39
CA LYS A 225 17.00 16.47 5.32
C LYS A 225 18.09 15.71 4.59
N PHE A 226 17.84 14.43 4.32
CA PHE A 226 18.72 13.53 3.60
C PHE A 226 18.02 13.03 2.34
N TRP A 227 18.80 12.86 1.27
CA TRP A 227 18.40 12.20 0.03
C TRP A 227 19.11 10.85 -0.04
N LEU A 228 18.35 9.77 0.04
CA LEU A 228 18.86 8.41 0.09
C LEU A 228 18.48 7.65 -1.17
N SER A 229 19.36 6.74 -1.59
CA SER A 229 19.09 5.83 -2.70
C SER A 229 19.59 4.42 -2.40
N ASN A 230 18.77 3.44 -2.79
CA ASN A 230 19.14 2.02 -2.77
C ASN A 230 19.54 1.52 -4.18
N ASP A 231 19.45 2.35 -5.22
CA ASP A 231 19.80 1.99 -6.61
C ASP A 231 20.93 2.86 -7.20
N ALA A 232 21.68 3.56 -6.35
CA ALA A 232 22.89 4.28 -6.72
C ALA A 232 24.13 3.39 -6.80
N GLY A 233 24.11 2.23 -6.14
CA GLY A 233 25.17 1.23 -6.11
C GLY A 233 24.64 -0.10 -5.56
N GLU A 234 25.55 -1.00 -5.15
CA GLU A 234 25.19 -2.27 -4.52
C GLU A 234 24.65 -2.07 -3.08
N GLU A 235 25.26 -1.15 -2.33
CA GLU A 235 24.82 -0.74 -1.01
C GLU A 235 24.05 0.58 -1.05
N PRO A 236 23.16 0.84 -0.07
CA PRO A 236 22.49 2.12 0.05
C PRO A 236 23.47 3.29 0.18
N GLN A 237 23.06 4.45 -0.34
CA GLN A 237 23.87 5.65 -0.30
C GLN A 237 23.05 6.87 0.13
N ILE A 238 23.67 7.69 0.97
CA ILE A 238 23.28 9.09 1.13
C ILE A 238 23.88 9.86 -0.04
N LEU A 239 23.02 10.47 -0.86
CA LEU A 239 23.40 11.24 -2.04
C LEU A 239 23.64 12.71 -1.69
N ASP A 240 22.85 13.23 -0.76
CA ASP A 240 22.86 14.64 -0.41
C ASP A 240 22.18 14.89 0.94
N TYR A 241 22.42 16.09 1.48
CA TYR A 241 21.86 16.54 2.75
C TYR A 241 21.75 18.07 2.84
N GLU A 242 20.76 18.54 3.60
CA GLU A 242 20.46 19.96 3.78
C GLU A 242 20.01 20.21 5.23
N LEU A 243 20.83 20.94 5.99
CA LEU A 243 20.47 21.39 7.33
C LEU A 243 19.57 22.61 7.22
N ASN A 244 18.42 22.57 7.89
CA ASN A 244 17.52 23.69 8.00
C ASN A 244 17.57 24.17 9.45
N VAL A 245 17.95 25.43 9.66
CA VAL A 245 18.09 26.00 11.01
C VAL A 245 17.38 27.35 11.11
N LYS A 246 16.72 27.58 12.25
CA LYS A 246 16.11 28.86 12.63
C LYS A 246 16.64 29.25 13.99
N ALA A 247 17.73 30.00 13.99
CA ALA A 247 18.28 30.64 15.19
C ALA A 247 17.31 31.70 15.74
N ALA A 248 17.43 32.01 17.03
CA ALA A 248 16.59 33.01 17.69
C ALA A 248 16.63 34.36 16.93
N GLY A 249 15.45 34.95 16.69
CA GLY A 249 15.30 36.21 15.95
C GLY A 249 15.62 36.15 14.44
N ARG A 250 16.02 35.00 13.89
CA ARG A 250 16.35 34.83 12.46
C ARG A 250 15.26 34.08 11.69
N SER A 251 15.25 34.28 10.37
CA SER A 251 14.47 33.44 9.45
C SER A 251 15.14 32.07 9.28
N TRP A 252 14.40 31.12 8.72
CA TRP A 252 14.97 29.81 8.36
C TRP A 252 16.10 29.98 7.34
N ALA A 253 17.25 29.40 7.64
CA ALA A 253 18.37 29.24 6.72
C ALA A 253 18.45 27.77 6.27
N ASN A 254 18.74 27.55 4.98
CA ASN A 254 19.07 26.23 4.44
C ASN A 254 20.58 26.21 4.22
N CYS A 255 21.29 25.40 4.99
CA CYS A 255 22.73 25.23 4.93
C CYS A 255 23.05 23.94 4.18
N SER A 256 23.96 24.02 3.20
CA SER A 256 24.65 22.82 2.74
C SER A 256 25.55 22.35 3.89
N VAL A 257 25.48 21.06 4.17
CA VAL A 257 26.47 20.39 5.02
C VAL A 257 27.52 19.81 4.08
N GLU A 258 28.70 19.46 4.58
CA GLU A 258 29.78 18.75 3.91
C GLU A 258 29.86 17.29 4.40
N GLU A 259 30.68 16.45 3.77
CA GLU A 259 30.74 15.01 4.08
C GLU A 259 31.24 14.71 5.50
N ASP A 260 32.08 15.60 6.05
CA ASP A 260 32.57 15.55 7.43
C ASP A 260 31.53 16.02 8.46
N GLY A 261 30.33 16.41 8.02
CA GLY A 261 29.26 16.92 8.88
C GLY A 261 29.40 18.41 9.21
N SER A 262 30.36 19.11 8.60
CA SER A 262 30.54 20.54 8.79
C SER A 262 29.59 21.37 7.93
N PHE A 263 29.20 22.55 8.40
CA PHE A 263 28.35 23.46 7.64
C PHE A 263 28.67 24.92 7.97
N ALA A 264 28.39 25.82 7.03
CA ALA A 264 28.57 27.26 7.21
C ALA A 264 27.23 27.96 7.45
N LEU A 265 27.22 28.94 8.35
CA LEU A 265 26.11 29.86 8.56
C LEU A 265 26.65 31.28 8.71
N GLY A 266 26.59 32.07 7.63
CA GLY A 266 27.35 33.32 7.54
C GLY A 266 28.83 33.00 7.37
N ASP A 267 29.69 33.68 8.12
CA ASP A 267 31.14 33.49 8.06
C ASP A 267 31.67 32.46 9.07
N GLU A 268 30.78 31.88 9.90
CA GLU A 268 31.14 30.87 10.90
C GLU A 268 30.90 29.45 10.39
N LYS A 269 31.81 28.55 10.75
CA LYS A 269 31.76 27.10 10.47
C LYS A 269 31.34 26.35 11.75
N PHE A 270 30.39 25.44 11.60
CA PHE A 270 29.84 24.59 12.67
C PHE A 270 29.89 23.11 12.24
N PHE A 271 29.60 22.21 13.17
CA PHE A 271 29.54 20.77 12.94
C PHE A 271 28.22 20.20 13.46
N VAL A 272 27.72 19.18 12.77
CA VAL A 272 26.58 18.39 13.24
C VAL A 272 27.08 17.35 14.26
N PRO A 273 26.63 17.38 15.52
CA PRO A 273 27.02 16.38 16.52
C PRO A 273 26.59 14.97 16.09
N GLY A 274 27.45 13.97 16.36
CA GLY A 274 27.14 12.56 16.08
C GLY A 274 27.00 12.21 14.58
N TRP A 275 27.48 13.06 13.67
CA TRP A 275 27.24 12.94 12.22
C TRP A 275 27.48 11.55 11.63
N GLN A 276 28.58 10.90 11.98
CA GLN A 276 28.90 9.55 11.45
C GLN A 276 27.90 8.49 11.91
N ALA A 277 27.50 8.51 13.19
CA ALA A 277 26.50 7.59 13.71
C ALA A 277 25.14 7.82 13.03
N VAL A 278 24.73 9.08 12.87
CA VAL A 278 23.49 9.44 12.15
C VAL A 278 23.51 8.89 10.71
N CYS A 279 24.62 9.09 9.98
CA CYS A 279 24.76 8.57 8.63
C CYS A 279 24.68 7.04 8.57
N THR A 280 25.34 6.33 9.50
CA THR A 280 25.30 4.87 9.59
C THR A 280 23.88 4.36 9.83
N GLU A 281 23.15 4.93 10.80
CA GLU A 281 21.77 4.51 11.09
C GLU A 281 20.81 4.81 9.95
N LEU A 282 20.99 5.95 9.26
CA LEU A 282 20.18 6.27 8.07
C LEU A 282 20.45 5.33 6.89
N LEU A 283 21.68 4.86 6.71
CA LEU A 283 22.00 3.83 5.73
C LEU A 283 21.40 2.48 6.10
N GLN A 284 21.37 2.13 7.40
CA GLN A 284 20.68 0.93 7.88
C GLN A 284 19.16 1.01 7.66
N THR A 285 18.56 2.16 7.96
CA THR A 285 17.16 2.46 7.63
C THR A 285 16.89 2.31 6.13
N ALA A 286 17.82 2.75 5.26
CA ALA A 286 17.69 2.61 3.83
C ALA A 286 17.74 1.14 3.37
N ARG A 287 18.57 0.30 3.99
CA ARG A 287 18.58 -1.17 3.75
C ARG A 287 17.24 -1.81 4.09
N GLU A 288 16.60 -1.42 5.18
CA GLU A 288 15.26 -1.93 5.53
C GLU A 288 14.19 -1.50 4.53
N LEU A 289 14.43 -0.38 3.84
CA LEU A 289 13.58 0.15 2.78
C LEU A 289 14.10 -0.20 1.37
N ASP A 290 14.84 -1.30 1.21
CA ASP A 290 15.50 -1.67 -0.06
C ASP A 290 14.56 -1.65 -1.28
N LEU A 291 13.26 -1.93 -1.10
CA LEU A 291 12.30 -1.86 -2.21
C LEU A 291 11.96 -0.43 -2.68
N LEU A 292 12.47 0.60 -2.01
CA LEU A 292 12.47 2.00 -2.46
C LEU A 292 13.81 2.34 -3.11
N ASP A 293 13.79 2.80 -4.34
CA ASP A 293 15.02 3.19 -5.05
C ASP A 293 15.58 4.54 -4.59
N TYR A 294 14.72 5.53 -4.34
CA TYR A 294 15.15 6.90 -4.00
C TYR A 294 14.09 7.70 -3.25
N PHE A 295 14.44 8.16 -2.06
CA PHE A 295 13.52 8.82 -1.13
C PHE A 295 14.23 9.86 -0.27
N THR A 296 13.45 10.64 0.47
CA THR A 296 13.99 11.62 1.43
C THR A 296 13.50 11.34 2.83
N VAL A 297 14.38 11.61 3.78
CA VAL A 297 14.10 11.54 5.22
C VAL A 297 14.48 12.87 5.84
N SER A 298 13.66 13.39 6.73
CA SER A 298 14.02 14.51 7.59
C SER A 298 14.06 14.05 9.03
N ILE A 299 15.09 14.46 9.77
CA ILE A 299 15.31 14.10 11.17
C ILE A 299 15.46 15.36 12.03
N ALA A 300 15.19 15.23 13.33
CA ALA A 300 15.67 16.14 14.37
C ALA A 300 16.65 15.40 15.25
N LEU A 301 17.77 16.03 15.57
CA LEU A 301 18.74 15.55 16.55
C LEU A 301 18.16 15.72 17.96
N ASP A 302 18.53 14.81 18.85
CA ASP A 302 18.27 14.94 20.28
C ASP A 302 19.55 15.29 21.06
N ASP A 303 19.37 15.87 22.26
CA ASP A 303 20.49 16.28 23.12
C ASP A 303 21.26 15.08 23.71
N LYS A 304 20.78 13.85 23.52
CA LYS A 304 21.42 12.60 23.97
C LYS A 304 22.30 11.96 22.89
N GLY A 305 22.42 12.60 21.72
CA GLY A 305 23.26 12.14 20.61
C GLY A 305 22.55 11.22 19.60
N GLY A 306 21.23 11.05 19.72
CA GLY A 306 20.38 10.34 18.75
C GLY A 306 19.60 11.28 17.84
N PHE A 307 18.58 10.73 17.18
CA PHE A 307 17.66 11.49 16.34
C PHE A 307 16.27 10.85 16.27
N THR A 308 15.28 11.66 15.87
CA THR A 308 13.90 11.22 15.60
C THR A 308 13.46 11.57 14.18
N PHE A 309 12.74 10.67 13.53
CA PHE A 309 12.15 10.91 12.21
C PHE A 309 11.03 11.97 12.24
N LEU A 310 11.17 12.99 11.39
CA LEU A 310 10.21 14.08 11.23
C LEU A 310 9.31 13.94 10.00
N HIS A 311 9.86 13.41 8.91
CA HIS A 311 9.16 13.34 7.62
C HIS A 311 9.86 12.38 6.67
N PHE A 312 9.09 11.53 6.01
CA PHE A 312 9.54 10.78 4.84
C PHE A 312 8.84 11.26 3.57
N SER A 313 9.50 11.15 2.42
CA SER A 313 8.84 11.30 1.12
C SER A 313 9.45 10.39 0.06
N ALA A 314 8.58 9.57 -0.55
CA ALA A 314 8.86 8.79 -1.75
C ALA A 314 8.88 9.63 -3.04
N LYS A 315 8.67 10.95 -2.93
CA LYS A 315 8.79 11.93 -4.02
C LYS A 315 9.75 13.02 -3.60
N PRO A 316 11.05 12.71 -3.48
CA PRO A 316 12.07 13.68 -3.08
C PRO A 316 11.87 15.02 -3.80
N TYR A 317 11.80 16.11 -3.05
CA TYR A 317 11.83 17.43 -3.66
C TYR A 317 13.26 17.77 -4.07
N ARG A 318 13.40 18.57 -5.12
CA ARG A 318 14.72 19.12 -5.48
C ARG A 318 15.28 19.89 -4.28
N LYS A 319 16.55 19.68 -3.98
CA LYS A 319 17.29 20.48 -2.99
C LYS A 319 17.20 21.97 -3.36
N LYS A 320 17.03 22.83 -2.36
CA LYS A 320 16.92 24.28 -2.62
C LYS A 320 18.30 24.88 -2.87
N SER A 321 19.29 24.45 -2.10
CA SER A 321 20.69 24.76 -2.39
C SER A 321 21.22 23.92 -3.57
N ARG A 322 22.45 24.22 -3.98
CA ARG A 322 23.13 23.45 -5.03
C ARG A 322 23.26 21.99 -4.58
N ILE A 323 22.81 21.08 -5.44
CA ILE A 323 22.98 19.63 -5.24
C ILE A 323 24.46 19.26 -5.30
N SER A 324 24.86 18.24 -4.56
CA SER A 324 26.21 17.68 -4.62
C SER A 324 26.49 17.09 -6.02
N GLN A 325 27.78 16.93 -6.36
CA GLN A 325 28.18 16.29 -7.61
C GLN A 325 27.67 14.84 -7.67
N LYS A 326 27.84 14.09 -6.57
CA LYS A 326 27.32 12.72 -6.39
C LYS A 326 25.82 12.62 -6.68
N HIS A 327 25.04 13.51 -6.10
CA HIS A 327 23.59 13.52 -6.29
C HIS A 327 23.19 13.89 -7.72
N ASN A 328 23.88 14.87 -8.31
CA ASN A 328 23.67 15.24 -9.71
C ASN A 328 23.95 14.08 -10.66
N ASP A 329 25.09 13.41 -10.49
CA ASP A 329 25.51 12.31 -11.36
C ASP A 329 24.56 11.12 -11.27
N TYR A 330 24.10 10.79 -10.06
CA TYR A 330 23.05 9.80 -9.86
C TYR A 330 21.77 10.14 -10.63
N LEU A 331 21.23 11.36 -10.45
CA LEU A 331 19.97 11.76 -11.11
C LEU A 331 20.13 11.80 -12.64
N ARG A 332 21.29 12.23 -13.14
CA ARG A 332 21.58 12.24 -14.58
C ARG A 332 21.70 10.83 -15.15
N SER A 333 22.41 9.93 -14.48
CA SER A 333 22.48 8.51 -14.86
C SER A 333 21.06 7.92 -14.88
N LYS A 334 20.27 8.14 -13.84
CA LYS A 334 18.89 7.63 -13.77
C LYS A 334 18.01 8.21 -14.89
N ALA A 335 18.19 9.49 -15.24
CA ALA A 335 17.49 10.12 -16.36
C ALA A 335 17.92 9.56 -17.72
N ALA A 336 19.22 9.28 -17.91
CA ALA A 336 19.75 8.64 -19.11
C ALA A 336 19.17 7.23 -19.27
N ASP A 337 19.27 6.39 -18.24
CA ASP A 337 18.70 5.03 -18.23
C ASP A 337 17.19 5.05 -18.50
N ALA A 338 16.47 6.01 -17.90
CA ALA A 338 15.04 6.15 -18.12
C ALA A 338 14.74 6.53 -19.57
N LYS A 339 15.51 7.44 -20.19
CA LYS A 339 15.37 7.81 -21.61
C LYS A 339 15.70 6.65 -22.54
N GLU A 340 16.74 5.86 -22.26
CA GLU A 340 17.11 4.69 -23.07
C GLU A 340 16.00 3.63 -23.08
N ARG A 341 15.35 3.42 -21.94
CA ARG A 341 14.19 2.51 -21.84
C ARG A 341 12.91 3.06 -22.49
N MET A 342 12.86 4.34 -22.84
CA MET A 342 11.70 4.92 -23.49
C MET A 342 11.67 4.60 -24.97
N GLY A 343 10.64 3.87 -25.40
CA GLY A 343 10.28 3.80 -26.80
C GLY A 343 9.57 5.09 -27.27
N GLU A 344 9.63 5.35 -28.58
CA GLU A 344 8.81 6.40 -29.19
C GLU A 344 7.31 6.09 -29.04
N ILE A 345 6.51 7.10 -28.71
CA ILE A 345 5.05 6.95 -28.72
C ILE A 345 4.58 7.04 -30.17
N THR A 346 4.28 5.89 -30.75
CA THR A 346 3.67 5.82 -32.09
C THR A 346 2.26 6.43 -32.10
N MET A 347 1.80 6.87 -33.27
CA MET A 347 0.42 7.36 -33.44
C MET A 347 -0.63 6.29 -33.07
N LYS A 348 -0.31 5.00 -33.25
CA LYS A 348 -1.14 3.88 -32.80
C LYS A 348 -1.30 3.86 -31.28
N MET A 349 -0.21 3.96 -30.52
CA MET A 349 -0.25 4.02 -29.05
C MET A 349 -1.06 5.23 -28.54
N ARG A 350 -0.94 6.37 -29.22
CA ARG A 350 -1.76 7.56 -28.92
C ARG A 350 -3.25 7.31 -29.13
N TRP A 351 -3.61 6.66 -30.23
CA TRP A 351 -4.99 6.31 -30.55
C TRP A 351 -5.57 5.33 -29.51
N GLU A 352 -4.81 4.32 -29.12
CA GLU A 352 -5.21 3.37 -28.06
C GLU A 352 -5.37 4.03 -26.69
N ASP A 353 -4.47 4.92 -26.28
CA ASP A 353 -4.66 5.69 -25.05
C ASP A 353 -5.91 6.59 -25.10
N LEU A 354 -6.18 7.22 -26.25
CA LEU A 354 -7.39 8.03 -26.43
C LEU A 354 -8.66 7.17 -26.35
N LYS A 355 -8.67 6.01 -27.01
CA LYS A 355 -9.75 5.02 -26.93
C LYS A 355 -9.99 4.61 -25.48
N ARG A 356 -8.95 4.18 -24.77
CA ARG A 356 -9.02 3.79 -23.36
C ARG A 356 -9.60 4.92 -22.49
N ARG A 357 -9.17 6.16 -22.66
CA ARG A 357 -9.72 7.29 -21.89
C ARG A 357 -11.18 7.56 -22.19
N ARG A 358 -11.58 7.51 -23.47
CA ARG A 358 -12.98 7.64 -23.87
C ARG A 358 -13.81 6.52 -23.27
N HIS A 359 -13.30 5.29 -23.29
CA HIS A 359 -13.92 4.11 -22.68
C HIS A 359 -14.12 4.28 -21.18
N TYR A 360 -13.09 4.64 -20.42
CA TYR A 360 -13.21 4.88 -18.97
C TYR A 360 -14.18 6.02 -18.65
N SER A 361 -14.18 7.09 -19.46
CA SER A 361 -15.12 8.20 -19.30
C SER A 361 -16.55 7.77 -19.63
N TYR A 362 -16.73 6.86 -20.58
CA TYR A 362 -18.01 6.25 -20.92
C TYR A 362 -18.51 5.36 -19.76
N LEU A 363 -17.65 4.47 -19.24
CA LEU A 363 -17.97 3.62 -18.08
C LEU A 363 -18.42 4.44 -16.87
N GLN A 364 -17.76 5.56 -16.57
CA GLN A 364 -18.17 6.46 -15.48
C GLN A 364 -19.51 7.14 -15.70
N LYS A 365 -19.90 7.36 -16.97
CA LYS A 365 -21.18 8.00 -17.30
C LYS A 365 -22.34 7.03 -17.23
N ILE A 366 -22.15 5.79 -17.66
CA ILE A 366 -23.20 4.77 -17.64
C ILE A 366 -23.36 4.11 -16.28
N GLY A 367 -22.27 4.06 -15.49
CA GLY A 367 -22.29 3.46 -14.16
C GLY A 367 -22.89 4.37 -13.10
N ARG A 368 -23.40 3.76 -12.02
CA ARG A 368 -23.87 4.48 -10.84
C ARG A 368 -22.77 5.36 -10.28
N LYS A 369 -23.09 6.61 -9.95
CA LYS A 369 -22.13 7.58 -9.40
C LYS A 369 -21.36 6.97 -8.22
N GLY A 370 -20.03 7.06 -8.28
CA GLY A 370 -19.13 6.46 -7.28
C GLY A 370 -18.65 5.05 -7.61
N ILE A 371 -19.16 4.39 -8.66
CA ILE A 371 -18.59 3.13 -9.14
C ILE A 371 -17.19 3.37 -9.73
N ARG A 372 -16.27 2.44 -9.45
CA ARG A 372 -14.95 2.45 -10.08
C ARG A 372 -15.10 1.96 -11.53
N PRO A 373 -14.41 2.58 -12.52
CA PRO A 373 -14.52 2.15 -13.92
C PRO A 373 -14.19 0.67 -14.12
N TYR A 374 -13.20 0.16 -13.39
CA TYR A 374 -12.84 -1.26 -13.40
C TYR A 374 -14.01 -2.15 -12.94
N MET A 375 -14.71 -1.78 -11.87
CA MET A 375 -15.87 -2.55 -11.39
C MET A 375 -17.07 -2.44 -12.31
N GLN A 376 -17.28 -1.28 -12.93
CA GLN A 376 -18.31 -1.15 -13.98
C GLN A 376 -17.99 -2.03 -15.19
N GLN A 377 -16.71 -2.14 -15.58
CA GLN A 377 -16.31 -3.03 -16.66
C GLN A 377 -16.55 -4.49 -16.28
N LEU A 378 -16.12 -4.91 -15.09
CA LEU A 378 -16.35 -6.28 -14.60
C LEU A 378 -17.84 -6.64 -14.58
N TRP A 379 -18.71 -5.73 -14.14
CA TRP A 379 -20.15 -5.94 -14.20
C TRP A 379 -20.65 -6.17 -15.64
N LEU A 380 -20.19 -5.36 -16.60
CA LEU A 380 -20.58 -5.53 -18.01
C LEU A 380 -20.04 -6.85 -18.59
N ASP A 381 -18.81 -7.23 -18.25
CA ASP A 381 -18.20 -8.49 -18.67
C ASP A 381 -18.97 -9.69 -18.09
N GLN A 382 -19.42 -9.60 -16.84
CA GLN A 382 -20.24 -10.62 -16.21
C GLN A 382 -21.65 -10.69 -16.81
N MET A 383 -22.29 -9.56 -17.13
CA MET A 383 -23.56 -9.54 -17.85
C MET A 383 -23.43 -10.21 -19.23
N GLU A 384 -22.34 -9.96 -19.93
CA GLU A 384 -22.09 -10.56 -21.24
C GLU A 384 -21.82 -12.07 -21.11
N SER A 385 -21.03 -12.49 -20.12
CA SER A 385 -20.84 -13.91 -19.81
C SER A 385 -22.16 -14.59 -19.44
N ASP A 386 -22.98 -13.97 -18.59
CA ASP A 386 -24.31 -14.47 -18.19
C ASP A 386 -25.25 -14.56 -19.41
N ARG A 387 -25.18 -13.60 -20.34
CA ARG A 387 -25.90 -13.64 -21.62
C ARG A 387 -25.51 -14.86 -22.45
N GLN A 388 -24.22 -15.14 -22.57
CA GLN A 388 -23.67 -16.19 -23.45
C GLN A 388 -23.73 -17.58 -22.81
N ASN A 389 -23.40 -17.71 -21.54
CA ASN A 389 -23.04 -18.98 -20.89
C ASN A 389 -24.15 -19.54 -19.99
N THR A 390 -24.96 -18.70 -19.35
CA THR A 390 -26.06 -19.18 -18.50
C THR A 390 -27.23 -19.64 -19.37
N LYS A 391 -27.43 -20.96 -19.47
CA LYS A 391 -28.47 -21.57 -20.33
C LYS A 391 -29.78 -21.83 -19.61
N THR A 392 -29.78 -21.80 -18.29
CA THR A 392 -30.95 -22.09 -17.44
C THR A 392 -31.99 -20.97 -17.42
N THR A 393 -31.67 -19.77 -17.94
CA THR A 393 -32.54 -18.59 -17.90
C THR A 393 -32.88 -18.04 -19.29
N THR A 394 -34.11 -17.56 -19.44
CA THR A 394 -34.58 -16.85 -20.65
C THR A 394 -34.02 -15.43 -20.73
N LEU A 395 -34.02 -14.83 -21.93
CA LEU A 395 -33.55 -13.45 -22.11
C LEU A 395 -34.37 -12.43 -21.30
N ALA A 396 -35.68 -12.68 -21.10
CA ALA A 396 -36.54 -11.85 -20.27
C ALA A 396 -36.11 -11.89 -18.79
N GLN A 397 -35.84 -13.09 -18.26
CA GLN A 397 -35.30 -13.26 -16.90
C GLN A 397 -33.93 -12.61 -16.73
N LYS A 398 -33.04 -12.75 -17.73
CA LYS A 398 -31.73 -12.07 -17.72
C LYS A 398 -31.88 -10.57 -17.61
N LYS A 399 -32.69 -9.96 -18.47
CA LYS A 399 -32.96 -8.53 -18.45
C LYS A 399 -33.55 -8.09 -17.10
N TRP A 400 -34.51 -8.85 -16.56
CA TRP A 400 -35.12 -8.59 -15.26
C TRP A 400 -34.10 -8.57 -14.11
N CYS A 401 -33.18 -9.54 -14.09
CA CYS A 401 -32.09 -9.61 -13.10
C CYS A 401 -31.12 -8.45 -13.24
N TRP A 402 -30.65 -8.15 -14.46
CA TRP A 402 -29.68 -7.08 -14.70
C TRP A 402 -30.21 -5.70 -14.30
N GLU A 403 -31.49 -5.43 -14.57
CA GLU A 403 -32.17 -4.19 -14.13
C GLU A 403 -32.21 -4.04 -12.61
N ARG A 404 -32.17 -5.15 -11.88
CA ARG A 404 -32.14 -5.22 -10.40
C ARG A 404 -30.74 -5.42 -9.83
N GLY A 405 -29.71 -5.48 -10.68
CA GLY A 405 -28.32 -5.62 -10.28
C GLY A 405 -27.85 -7.04 -10.00
N PHE A 406 -28.57 -8.07 -10.45
CA PHE A 406 -28.20 -9.47 -10.28
C PHE A 406 -27.80 -10.11 -11.61
N LEU A 407 -26.91 -11.12 -11.54
CA LEU A 407 -26.70 -12.06 -12.65
C LEU A 407 -27.85 -13.07 -12.71
N SER A 408 -28.21 -13.56 -13.88
CA SER A 408 -29.44 -14.33 -14.06
C SER A 408 -29.44 -15.67 -13.34
N PHE A 409 -28.26 -16.31 -13.22
CA PHE A 409 -28.13 -17.56 -12.47
C PHE A 409 -28.48 -17.43 -10.98
N ARG A 410 -28.56 -16.20 -10.44
CA ARG A 410 -29.02 -15.97 -9.06
C ARG A 410 -30.49 -16.32 -8.85
N ILE A 411 -31.30 -16.43 -9.90
CA ILE A 411 -32.69 -16.91 -9.79
C ILE A 411 -32.71 -18.29 -9.15
N GLU A 412 -31.89 -19.22 -9.65
CA GLU A 412 -31.83 -20.58 -9.10
C GLU A 412 -31.14 -20.62 -7.74
N GLN A 413 -30.09 -19.82 -7.53
CA GLN A 413 -29.33 -19.84 -6.28
C GLN A 413 -30.08 -19.20 -5.11
N TYR A 414 -30.81 -18.11 -5.35
CA TYR A 414 -31.43 -17.29 -4.30
C TYR A 414 -32.95 -17.42 -4.28
N GLY A 415 -33.55 -18.07 -5.28
CA GLY A 415 -35.00 -18.09 -5.46
C GLY A 415 -35.55 -16.69 -5.72
N LEU A 416 -34.88 -15.89 -6.57
CA LEU A 416 -35.25 -14.48 -6.78
C LEU A 416 -36.69 -14.33 -7.32
N THR A 417 -37.45 -13.45 -6.67
CA THR A 417 -38.79 -13.03 -7.05
C THR A 417 -38.91 -11.50 -6.92
N GLU A 418 -40.01 -10.93 -7.43
CA GLU A 418 -40.31 -9.51 -7.24
C GLU A 418 -40.45 -9.12 -5.76
N GLU A 419 -40.90 -10.05 -4.93
CA GLU A 419 -41.17 -9.81 -3.51
C GLU A 419 -39.88 -9.85 -2.67
N ASN A 420 -38.89 -10.67 -3.07
CA ASN A 420 -37.74 -10.95 -2.21
C ASN A 420 -36.40 -10.38 -2.69
N TYR A 421 -36.26 -9.91 -3.94
CA TYR A 421 -34.93 -9.58 -4.48
C TYR A 421 -34.19 -8.50 -3.68
N LYS A 422 -34.93 -7.59 -3.03
CA LYS A 422 -34.38 -6.52 -2.18
C LYS A 422 -33.82 -7.02 -0.84
N ASN A 423 -34.09 -8.27 -0.48
CA ASN A 423 -33.57 -8.90 0.75
C ASN A 423 -32.14 -9.43 0.57
N PHE A 424 -31.63 -9.43 -0.66
CA PHE A 424 -30.30 -9.91 -0.98
C PHE A 424 -29.38 -8.76 -1.41
N LEU A 425 -28.09 -8.91 -1.13
CA LEU A 425 -27.08 -8.04 -1.71
C LEU A 425 -26.97 -8.33 -3.21
N SER A 426 -27.24 -7.33 -4.04
CA SER A 426 -27.08 -7.46 -5.50
C SER A 426 -25.60 -7.50 -5.90
N ASP A 427 -25.30 -8.26 -6.97
CA ASP A 427 -23.94 -8.36 -7.52
C ASP A 427 -23.41 -6.97 -7.91
N TYR A 428 -24.28 -6.11 -8.49
CA TYR A 428 -23.94 -4.74 -8.84
C TYR A 428 -23.68 -3.85 -7.63
N ASP A 429 -24.46 -3.97 -6.55
CA ASP A 429 -24.22 -3.22 -5.32
C ASP A 429 -22.89 -3.63 -4.69
N TYR A 430 -22.53 -4.91 -4.73
CA TYR A 430 -21.23 -5.37 -4.23
C TYR A 430 -20.06 -4.78 -5.04
N HIS A 431 -20.14 -4.82 -6.37
CA HIS A 431 -19.20 -4.11 -7.26
C HIS A 431 -19.13 -2.62 -6.96
N TRP A 432 -20.30 -2.00 -6.73
CA TRP A 432 -20.39 -0.58 -6.42
C TRP A 432 -19.75 -0.26 -5.09
N LEU A 433 -19.87 -1.11 -4.06
CA LEU A 433 -19.26 -0.92 -2.74
C LEU A 433 -17.74 -0.91 -2.77
N ASN A 434 -17.10 -1.50 -3.78
CA ASN A 434 -15.65 -1.53 -3.87
C ASN A 434 -15.03 -0.11 -3.85
N ARG A 435 -14.19 0.26 -2.86
CA ARG A 435 -13.68 -0.55 -1.73
C ARG A 435 -14.38 -0.15 -0.42
N ILE A 436 -14.64 -1.13 0.46
CA ILE A 436 -15.24 -0.92 1.79
C ILE A 436 -14.20 -0.39 2.77
N ASN A 437 -13.02 -1.02 2.83
CA ASN A 437 -11.93 -0.60 3.69
C ASN A 437 -11.36 0.77 3.27
N ASN A 438 -10.84 1.51 4.25
CA ASN A 438 -10.16 2.78 4.06
C ASN A 438 -8.77 2.60 3.39
N ILE A 439 -7.96 3.64 3.37
CA ILE A 439 -6.64 3.63 2.73
C ILE A 439 -5.66 2.58 3.31
N TYR A 440 -5.82 2.18 4.57
CA TYR A 440 -4.93 1.22 5.23
C TYR A 440 -5.05 -0.20 4.72
N GLN A 441 -6.02 -0.50 3.84
CA GLN A 441 -6.05 -1.74 3.07
C GLN A 441 -4.75 -2.02 2.30
N LEU A 442 -3.94 -0.98 2.09
CA LEU A 442 -2.58 -1.09 1.56
C LEU A 442 -1.70 -2.08 2.34
N TRP A 443 -1.99 -2.32 3.63
CA TRP A 443 -1.26 -3.26 4.48
C TRP A 443 -1.39 -4.71 4.02
N VAL A 444 -2.52 -5.08 3.43
CA VAL A 444 -2.84 -6.47 3.06
C VAL A 444 -2.96 -6.69 1.55
N ASN A 445 -2.82 -5.63 0.74
CA ASN A 445 -2.96 -5.71 -0.73
C ASN A 445 -1.80 -6.43 -1.45
N ASP A 446 -0.64 -6.55 -0.81
CA ASP A 446 0.47 -7.33 -1.34
C ASP A 446 1.19 -8.09 -0.25
N LYS A 447 1.77 -9.21 -0.66
CA LYS A 447 2.34 -10.23 0.23
C LYS A 447 3.59 -9.73 0.97
N THR A 448 4.33 -8.79 0.38
CA THR A 448 5.53 -8.21 0.99
C THR A 448 5.18 -7.26 2.15
N THR A 449 4.25 -6.32 1.92
CA THR A 449 3.78 -5.38 2.94
C THR A 449 3.02 -6.11 4.04
N PHE A 450 2.22 -7.10 3.65
CA PHE A 450 1.48 -7.97 4.55
C PHE A 450 2.39 -8.60 5.60
N ARG A 451 3.50 -9.22 5.17
CA ARG A 451 4.47 -9.84 6.08
C ARG A 451 5.05 -8.85 7.09
N LEU A 452 5.45 -7.67 6.64
CA LEU A 452 6.07 -6.66 7.51
C LEU A 452 5.05 -6.08 8.51
N VAL A 453 3.82 -5.82 8.07
CA VAL A 453 2.77 -5.31 8.96
C VAL A 453 2.36 -6.34 10.01
N LEU A 454 2.26 -7.62 9.64
CA LEU A 454 1.89 -8.72 10.53
C LEU A 454 3.08 -9.35 11.26
N ASP A 455 4.20 -8.66 11.38
CA ASP A 455 5.35 -9.15 12.15
C ASP A 455 5.03 -9.55 13.60
N PRO A 456 4.12 -8.88 14.34
CA PRO A 456 3.68 -9.36 15.66
C PRO A 456 2.97 -10.73 15.65
N PHE A 457 2.60 -11.22 14.47
CA PHE A 457 1.94 -12.51 14.24
C PHE A 457 2.77 -13.39 13.28
N ALA A 458 4.10 -13.22 13.27
CA ALA A 458 4.99 -13.90 12.34
C ALA A 458 4.89 -15.43 12.38
N ASP A 459 4.53 -16.02 13.54
CA ASP A 459 4.35 -17.47 13.69
C ASP A 459 3.10 -18.01 12.96
N TYR A 460 2.13 -17.11 12.67
CA TYR A 460 0.84 -17.43 12.04
C TYR A 460 0.77 -17.05 10.56
N ILE A 461 1.90 -16.67 9.96
CA ILE A 461 2.03 -16.37 8.53
C ILE A 461 3.27 -17.06 7.95
N PRO A 462 3.24 -17.48 6.68
CA PRO A 462 4.39 -18.20 6.10
C PRO A 462 5.65 -17.34 6.19
N LYS A 463 6.82 -17.96 6.37
CA LYS A 463 8.09 -17.21 6.35
C LYS A 463 8.37 -16.63 4.97
N TYR A 464 8.88 -15.41 4.90
CA TYR A 464 9.26 -14.71 3.66
C TYR A 464 10.77 -14.54 3.60
N TYR A 465 11.37 -15.11 2.56
CA TYR A 465 12.83 -15.14 2.40
C TYR A 465 13.32 -14.10 1.41
N PHE A 466 12.65 -13.94 0.26
CA PHE A 466 13.07 -12.97 -0.76
C PHE A 466 11.90 -12.22 -1.39
N ALA A 467 12.15 -10.98 -1.80
CA ALA A 467 11.30 -10.23 -2.71
C ALA A 467 12.04 -9.98 -4.02
N ILE A 468 11.37 -10.22 -5.14
CA ILE A 468 11.92 -10.08 -6.48
C ILE A 468 11.20 -8.92 -7.17
N THR A 469 11.95 -7.87 -7.51
CA THR A 469 11.45 -6.68 -8.20
C THR A 469 12.31 -6.37 -9.43
N LYS A 470 12.05 -5.24 -10.09
CA LYS A 470 12.93 -4.72 -11.13
C LYS A 470 13.56 -3.42 -10.68
N ARG A 471 14.88 -3.33 -10.75
CA ARG A 471 15.67 -2.13 -10.50
C ARG A 471 16.45 -1.81 -11.77
N ARG A 472 16.29 -0.59 -12.29
CA ARG A 472 16.83 -0.17 -13.60
C ARG A 472 16.55 -1.11 -14.78
N GLY A 473 15.49 -1.92 -14.70
CA GLY A 473 15.07 -2.87 -15.75
C GLY A 473 15.61 -4.29 -15.57
N ALA A 474 16.60 -4.48 -14.70
CA ALA A 474 17.14 -5.78 -14.32
C ALA A 474 16.39 -6.37 -13.11
N PRO A 475 16.38 -7.70 -12.94
CA PRO A 475 15.85 -8.34 -11.73
C PRO A 475 16.65 -7.90 -10.51
N HIS A 476 15.95 -7.53 -9.44
CA HIS A 476 16.52 -7.19 -8.15
C HIS A 476 15.96 -8.14 -7.10
N ILE A 477 16.84 -8.88 -6.43
CA ILE A 477 16.48 -9.77 -5.33
C ILE A 477 16.79 -9.02 -4.04
N SER A 478 15.78 -8.90 -3.19
CA SER A 478 15.88 -8.28 -1.87
C SER A 478 15.68 -9.35 -0.80
N ARG A 479 16.48 -9.27 0.26
CA ARG A 479 16.35 -10.16 1.42
C ARG A 479 15.16 -9.72 2.27
N MET A 480 14.29 -10.67 2.62
CA MET A 480 13.17 -10.45 3.53
C MET A 480 13.53 -10.90 4.96
N TRP A 481 12.68 -10.57 5.93
CA TRP A 481 13.02 -10.65 7.36
C TRP A 481 13.26 -12.06 7.89
N ASP A 482 12.68 -13.08 7.24
CA ASP A 482 12.82 -14.48 7.68
C ASP A 482 13.96 -15.22 6.96
N CYS A 483 14.71 -14.53 6.10
CA CYS A 483 15.88 -15.10 5.46
C CYS A 483 17.06 -15.17 6.42
N ASP A 484 17.75 -16.31 6.42
CA ASP A 484 18.94 -16.54 7.23
C ASP A 484 19.99 -15.43 6.99
N GLU A 485 20.62 -14.93 8.07
CA GLU A 485 21.47 -13.73 8.01
C GLU A 485 22.73 -13.91 7.14
N ASP A 486 23.23 -15.14 7.02
CA ASP A 486 24.41 -15.50 6.23
C ASP A 486 24.09 -15.58 4.72
N VAL A 487 22.81 -15.61 4.37
CA VAL A 487 22.34 -15.77 2.99
C VAL A 487 22.32 -14.43 2.25
N GLN A 488 22.90 -14.44 1.06
CA GLN A 488 23.03 -13.29 0.18
C GLN A 488 21.75 -13.03 -0.63
N PRO A 489 21.40 -11.77 -0.94
CA PRO A 489 20.21 -11.42 -1.72
C PRO A 489 20.42 -11.62 -3.24
N ASN A 490 20.73 -12.85 -3.66
CA ASN A 490 20.98 -13.19 -5.06
C ASN A 490 20.52 -14.63 -5.38
N LEU A 491 20.72 -15.08 -6.62
CA LEU A 491 20.35 -16.44 -7.04
C LEU A 491 21.01 -17.52 -6.16
N LYS A 492 22.30 -17.35 -5.82
CA LYS A 492 23.01 -18.30 -4.96
C LYS A 492 22.33 -18.39 -3.60
N GLY A 493 21.92 -17.27 -3.03
CA GLY A 493 21.19 -17.29 -1.76
C GLY A 493 19.82 -17.97 -1.85
N ILE A 494 19.10 -17.80 -2.97
CA ILE A 494 17.85 -18.55 -3.21
C ILE A 494 18.12 -20.05 -3.24
N LEU A 495 19.17 -20.50 -3.95
CA LEU A 495 19.55 -21.91 -4.03
C LEU A 495 19.96 -22.46 -2.66
N THR A 496 20.77 -21.72 -1.89
CA THR A 496 21.15 -22.10 -0.52
C THR A 496 19.92 -22.26 0.38
N MET A 497 18.96 -21.35 0.32
CA MET A 497 17.71 -21.50 1.07
C MET A 497 16.91 -22.70 0.60
N LEU A 498 16.85 -22.94 -0.71
CA LEU A 498 16.13 -24.08 -1.28
C LEU A 498 16.73 -25.42 -0.83
N GLU A 499 18.06 -25.54 -0.84
CA GLU A 499 18.79 -26.70 -0.35
C GLU A 499 18.56 -26.94 1.15
N ARG A 500 18.56 -25.88 1.96
CA ARG A 500 18.33 -25.97 3.42
C ARG A 500 16.90 -26.35 3.78
N LYS A 501 15.91 -25.83 3.05
CA LYS A 501 14.47 -25.99 3.38
C LYS A 501 13.81 -27.12 2.58
N GLY A 502 14.45 -27.64 1.55
CA GLY A 502 13.90 -28.64 0.64
C GLY A 502 12.85 -28.09 -0.33
N LYS A 503 11.87 -27.29 0.15
CA LYS A 503 10.82 -26.68 -0.67
C LYS A 503 10.60 -25.22 -0.37
N LEU A 504 10.37 -24.43 -1.42
CA LEU A 504 10.02 -23.01 -1.35
C LEU A 504 8.86 -22.70 -2.30
N ALA A 505 8.06 -21.70 -1.97
CA ALA A 505 6.99 -21.20 -2.81
C ALA A 505 7.36 -19.86 -3.43
N MET A 506 7.41 -19.76 -4.76
CA MET A 506 7.59 -18.50 -5.47
C MET A 506 6.27 -18.04 -6.10
N LYS A 507 5.75 -16.89 -5.66
CA LYS A 507 4.41 -16.40 -6.03
C LYS A 507 4.39 -14.90 -6.31
N PRO A 508 3.50 -14.37 -7.16
CA PRO A 508 3.37 -12.93 -7.35
C PRO A 508 3.04 -12.22 -6.03
N SER A 509 3.66 -11.07 -5.80
CA SER A 509 3.41 -10.25 -4.60
C SER A 509 1.98 -9.70 -4.58
N SER A 510 1.42 -9.41 -5.76
CA SER A 510 0.01 -9.06 -5.96
C SER A 510 -0.57 -9.92 -7.08
N GLY A 511 -1.74 -10.53 -6.84
CA GLY A 511 -2.40 -11.44 -7.75
C GLY A 511 -3.53 -12.20 -7.03
N THR A 512 -4.36 -12.88 -7.78
CA THR A 512 -5.51 -13.67 -7.28
C THR A 512 -5.52 -15.02 -7.99
N HIS A 513 -6.19 -16.02 -7.41
CA HIS A 513 -6.43 -17.35 -8.02
C HIS A 513 -5.19 -18.22 -8.29
N GLY A 514 -4.05 -17.95 -7.64
CA GLY A 514 -2.85 -18.81 -7.77
C GLY A 514 -2.08 -18.66 -9.09
N ASP A 515 -2.50 -17.76 -9.98
CA ASP A 515 -1.82 -17.51 -11.26
C ASP A 515 -0.35 -17.13 -11.04
N GLY A 516 0.55 -17.88 -11.68
CA GLY A 516 1.99 -17.65 -11.60
C GLY A 516 2.66 -18.16 -10.32
N PHE A 517 2.04 -19.09 -9.60
CA PHE A 517 2.67 -19.86 -8.51
C PHE A 517 3.70 -20.86 -9.05
N TYR A 518 4.83 -20.98 -8.35
CA TYR A 518 5.87 -21.96 -8.61
C TYR A 518 6.28 -22.66 -7.30
N CYS A 519 6.26 -23.99 -7.31
CA CYS A 519 6.88 -24.81 -6.28
C CYS A 519 8.34 -25.05 -6.67
N LEU A 520 9.28 -24.50 -5.92
CA LEU A 520 10.70 -24.80 -6.05
C LEU A 520 11.02 -25.94 -5.08
N ALA A 521 11.70 -26.99 -5.54
CA ALA A 521 12.15 -28.06 -4.66
C ALA A 521 13.61 -28.45 -4.93
N TYR A 522 14.27 -28.95 -3.89
CA TYR A 522 15.56 -29.62 -3.96
C TYR A 522 15.43 -30.97 -3.26
N GLU A 523 15.50 -32.04 -4.03
CA GLU A 523 15.37 -33.42 -3.57
C GLU A 523 16.40 -34.27 -4.34
N ASP A 524 17.09 -35.19 -3.65
CA ASP A 524 18.09 -36.10 -4.23
C ASP A 524 19.18 -35.43 -5.09
N GLY A 525 19.65 -34.26 -4.66
CA GLY A 525 20.70 -33.53 -5.36
C GLY A 525 20.24 -32.73 -6.58
N LYS A 526 18.94 -32.68 -6.86
CA LYS A 526 18.36 -32.06 -8.06
C LYS A 526 17.40 -30.94 -7.71
N TYR A 527 17.43 -29.86 -8.50
CA TYR A 527 16.44 -28.80 -8.42
C TYR A 527 15.24 -29.13 -9.31
N THR A 528 14.03 -28.83 -8.84
CA THR A 528 12.83 -28.89 -9.68
C THR A 528 11.99 -27.61 -9.54
N VAL A 529 11.25 -27.28 -10.60
CA VAL A 529 10.22 -26.25 -10.63
C VAL A 529 8.93 -26.91 -11.04
N ASN A 530 7.92 -26.89 -10.17
CA ASN A 530 6.63 -27.57 -10.38
C ASN A 530 6.78 -29.07 -10.70
N GLY A 531 7.80 -29.72 -10.14
CA GLY A 531 8.10 -31.14 -10.34
C GLY A 531 8.94 -31.45 -11.59
N GLU A 532 9.24 -30.46 -12.42
CA GLU A 532 10.12 -30.63 -13.58
C GLU A 532 11.57 -30.29 -13.19
N GLU A 533 12.52 -31.16 -13.54
CA GLU A 533 13.96 -30.95 -13.27
C GLU A 533 14.45 -29.66 -13.93
N THR A 534 15.24 -28.87 -13.19
CA THR A 534 15.75 -27.59 -13.64
C THR A 534 17.21 -27.37 -13.24
N THR A 535 17.87 -26.41 -13.90
CA THR A 535 19.20 -25.92 -13.52
C THR A 535 19.13 -24.53 -12.89
N ALA A 536 20.21 -24.11 -12.22
CA ALA A 536 20.33 -22.76 -11.67
C ALA A 536 20.11 -21.67 -12.75
N ASP A 537 20.67 -21.87 -13.96
CA ASP A 537 20.52 -20.93 -15.07
C ASP A 537 19.07 -20.85 -15.56
N GLN A 538 18.38 -21.98 -15.64
CA GLN A 538 16.96 -22.00 -16.02
C GLN A 538 16.09 -21.31 -14.96
N LEU A 539 16.34 -21.55 -13.67
CA LEU A 539 15.68 -20.84 -12.59
C LEU A 539 15.91 -19.33 -12.68
N TRP A 540 17.14 -18.90 -12.98
CA TRP A 540 17.45 -17.49 -13.22
C TRP A 540 16.64 -16.93 -14.39
N GLN A 541 16.51 -17.66 -15.51
CA GLN A 541 15.68 -17.21 -16.63
C GLN A 541 14.21 -17.06 -16.24
N ILE A 542 13.66 -17.97 -15.43
CA ILE A 542 12.29 -17.87 -14.91
C ILE A 542 12.11 -16.57 -14.14
N ILE A 543 13.04 -16.28 -13.22
CA ILE A 543 13.08 -15.05 -12.41
C ILE A 543 13.22 -13.81 -13.31
N ALA A 544 14.18 -13.83 -14.24
CA ALA A 544 14.52 -12.67 -15.06
C ALA A 544 13.39 -12.25 -16.02
N GLN A 545 12.61 -13.23 -16.49
CA GLN A 545 11.48 -13.00 -17.39
C GLN A 545 10.22 -12.49 -16.67
N ARG A 546 10.16 -12.51 -15.34
CA ARG A 546 9.00 -12.02 -14.60
C ARG A 546 8.80 -10.52 -14.84
N LYS A 547 7.57 -10.14 -15.16
CA LYS A 547 7.16 -8.74 -15.36
C LYS A 547 6.55 -8.14 -14.10
N SER A 548 5.98 -8.97 -13.23
CA SER A 548 5.40 -8.60 -11.94
C SER A 548 6.40 -8.80 -10.80
N PHE A 549 6.10 -8.23 -9.64
CA PHE A 549 6.85 -8.47 -8.41
C PHE A 549 6.50 -9.85 -7.86
N TYR A 550 7.51 -10.56 -7.39
CA TYR A 550 7.39 -11.88 -6.82
C TYR A 550 7.94 -11.91 -5.40
N VAL A 551 7.49 -12.90 -4.63
CA VAL A 551 8.05 -13.23 -3.32
C VAL A 551 8.40 -14.72 -3.29
N ILE A 552 9.46 -15.06 -2.59
CA ILE A 552 9.81 -16.44 -2.24
C ILE A 552 9.53 -16.62 -0.76
N THR A 553 8.64 -17.55 -0.46
CA THR A 553 8.18 -17.87 0.90
C THR A 553 8.45 -19.33 1.23
N GLU A 554 8.26 -19.67 2.49
CA GLU A 554 8.04 -21.03 2.93
C GLU A 554 6.95 -21.71 2.09
N TYR A 555 7.19 -22.99 1.79
CA TYR A 555 6.19 -23.87 1.22
C TYR A 555 5.33 -24.44 2.35
N ILE A 556 4.03 -24.14 2.34
CA ILE A 556 3.11 -24.53 3.40
C ILE A 556 2.77 -26.02 3.25
N ASN A 557 3.05 -26.80 4.29
CA ASN A 557 2.67 -28.20 4.36
C ASN A 557 1.31 -28.35 5.04
N MET A 558 0.29 -28.73 4.27
CA MET A 558 -1.06 -28.94 4.78
C MET A 558 -1.14 -30.12 5.77
N HIS A 559 -2.01 -29.99 6.78
CA HIS A 559 -2.27 -30.99 7.81
C HIS A 559 -2.66 -32.37 7.21
N PRO A 560 -2.17 -33.50 7.76
CA PRO A 560 -2.46 -34.86 7.24
C PRO A 560 -3.95 -35.18 7.06
N MET A 561 -4.81 -34.78 8.01
CA MET A 561 -6.27 -34.93 7.91
C MET A 561 -6.83 -34.32 6.61
N LEU A 562 -6.39 -33.11 6.25
CA LEU A 562 -6.88 -32.43 5.04
C LEU A 562 -6.26 -33.04 3.76
N LYS A 563 -5.02 -33.54 3.84
CA LYS A 563 -4.40 -34.31 2.75
C LYS A 563 -5.15 -35.60 2.46
N ALA A 564 -5.73 -36.25 3.47
CA ALA A 564 -6.55 -37.44 3.29
C ALA A 564 -7.85 -37.14 2.51
N ILE A 565 -8.40 -35.92 2.63
CA ILE A 565 -9.52 -35.48 1.80
C ILE A 565 -9.04 -35.24 0.37
N TYR A 566 -8.04 -34.37 0.19
CA TYR A 566 -7.44 -34.10 -1.11
C TYR A 566 -6.00 -33.57 -0.99
N PRO A 567 -4.96 -34.30 -1.45
CA PRO A 567 -3.57 -33.92 -1.15
C PRO A 567 -2.93 -32.95 -2.16
N LYS A 568 -3.57 -32.67 -3.30
CA LYS A 568 -2.94 -31.90 -4.39
C LYS A 568 -3.15 -30.39 -4.31
N SER A 569 -4.01 -29.92 -3.40
CA SER A 569 -4.24 -28.49 -3.15
C SER A 569 -4.10 -28.18 -1.66
N VAL A 570 -4.00 -26.91 -1.29
CA VAL A 570 -3.85 -26.46 0.12
C VAL A 570 -5.17 -26.55 0.90
N ASN A 571 -6.29 -26.77 0.21
CA ASN A 571 -7.64 -26.86 0.75
C ASN A 571 -7.94 -25.77 1.81
N THR A 572 -7.92 -24.51 1.39
CA THR A 572 -7.91 -23.36 2.30
C THR A 572 -9.27 -23.10 2.96
N VAL A 573 -9.23 -22.59 4.19
CA VAL A 573 -10.41 -22.08 4.91
C VAL A 573 -10.55 -20.58 4.66
N ARG A 574 -11.71 -20.16 4.17
CA ARG A 574 -12.11 -18.75 4.08
C ARG A 574 -12.82 -18.34 5.37
N VAL A 575 -12.32 -17.30 6.01
CA VAL A 575 -12.94 -16.70 7.21
C VAL A 575 -13.32 -15.25 6.93
N MET A 576 -14.62 -14.95 6.85
CA MET A 576 -15.13 -13.59 6.74
C MET A 576 -15.20 -12.96 8.13
N VAL A 577 -14.53 -11.82 8.32
CA VAL A 577 -14.54 -11.05 9.56
C VAL A 577 -15.01 -9.63 9.31
N ILE A 578 -15.89 -9.14 10.17
CA ILE A 578 -16.31 -7.73 10.22
C ILE A 578 -15.82 -7.12 11.53
N ASN A 579 -15.04 -6.03 11.43
CA ASN A 579 -14.57 -5.24 12.56
C ASN A 579 -15.10 -3.80 12.47
N SER A 580 -16.39 -3.67 12.74
CA SER A 580 -17.17 -2.44 12.56
C SER A 580 -16.56 -1.24 13.28
N HIS A 581 -16.20 -1.40 14.56
CA HIS A 581 -15.73 -0.31 15.41
C HIS A 581 -14.21 -0.27 15.53
N GLY A 582 -13.52 -1.32 15.09
CA GLY A 582 -12.06 -1.42 15.09
C GLY A 582 -11.48 -2.20 16.28
N TYR A 583 -12.28 -2.49 17.31
CA TYR A 583 -11.86 -3.22 18.52
C TYR A 583 -12.67 -4.51 18.79
N ASP A 584 -13.81 -4.70 18.12
CA ASP A 584 -14.77 -5.79 18.36
C ASP A 584 -15.03 -6.64 17.09
N PRO A 585 -13.98 -7.29 16.54
CA PRO A 585 -14.16 -8.13 15.36
C PRO A 585 -15.09 -9.32 15.63
N LYS A 586 -15.84 -9.72 14.62
CA LYS A 586 -16.68 -10.92 14.62
C LYS A 586 -16.44 -11.76 13.37
N ILE A 587 -16.27 -13.06 13.55
CA ILE A 587 -16.31 -14.03 12.45
C ILE A 587 -17.76 -14.21 12.02
N MET A 588 -18.04 -13.93 10.75
CA MET A 588 -19.41 -13.84 10.22
C MET A 588 -19.80 -15.05 9.39
N GLN A 589 -18.84 -15.61 8.64
CA GLN A 589 -19.04 -16.77 7.79
C GLN A 589 -17.71 -17.48 7.59
N THR A 590 -17.75 -18.81 7.67
CA THR A 590 -16.60 -19.67 7.50
C THR A 590 -16.95 -20.81 6.54
N TYR A 591 -16.08 -21.04 5.57
CA TYR A 591 -16.21 -22.16 4.65
C TYR A 591 -14.83 -22.60 4.18
N MET A 592 -14.67 -23.87 3.92
CA MET A 592 -13.44 -24.45 3.40
C MET A 592 -13.62 -24.80 1.92
N ARG A 593 -12.59 -24.51 1.14
CA ARG A 593 -12.52 -24.86 -0.27
C ARG A 593 -11.62 -26.07 -0.42
N ILE A 594 -12.07 -27.08 -1.15
CA ILE A 594 -11.32 -28.31 -1.39
C ILE A 594 -11.15 -28.46 -2.90
N GLY A 595 -9.92 -28.72 -3.34
CA GLY A 595 -9.63 -28.97 -4.75
C GLY A 595 -10.19 -30.29 -5.24
N SER A 596 -10.10 -30.53 -6.54
CA SER A 596 -10.42 -31.79 -7.20
C SER A 596 -9.53 -31.99 -8.42
N SER A 597 -9.61 -33.15 -9.07
CA SER A 597 -8.89 -33.45 -10.30
C SER A 597 -9.16 -32.42 -11.42
N THR A 598 -10.31 -31.73 -11.40
CA THR A 598 -10.63 -30.67 -12.36
C THR A 598 -10.00 -29.32 -12.03
N THR A 599 -9.65 -29.05 -10.77
CA THR A 599 -9.04 -27.78 -10.33
C THR A 599 -7.51 -27.84 -10.21
N GLY A 600 -6.92 -29.04 -10.29
CA GLY A 600 -5.47 -29.25 -10.24
C GLY A 600 -4.86 -28.83 -8.91
N PHE A 601 -3.89 -27.91 -8.95
CA PHE A 601 -3.18 -27.41 -7.75
C PHE A 601 -3.93 -26.29 -7.02
N THR A 602 -5.13 -25.93 -7.48
CA THR A 602 -5.96 -24.87 -6.87
C THR A 602 -7.21 -25.45 -6.21
N ASP A 603 -7.75 -24.76 -5.22
CA ASP A 603 -8.99 -25.12 -4.52
C ASP A 603 -10.19 -24.28 -5.01
N ASN A 604 -10.17 -23.80 -6.26
CA ASN A 604 -11.21 -22.89 -6.73
C ASN A 604 -12.55 -23.61 -6.99
N VAL A 605 -13.54 -23.35 -6.12
CA VAL A 605 -14.91 -23.89 -6.19
C VAL A 605 -15.56 -23.65 -7.57
N GLY A 606 -15.31 -22.51 -8.21
CA GLY A 606 -15.91 -22.16 -9.51
C GLY A 606 -15.43 -23.02 -10.69
N TYR A 607 -14.38 -23.83 -10.52
CA TYR A 607 -13.80 -24.70 -11.54
C TYR A 607 -13.92 -26.20 -11.19
N GLY A 608 -14.93 -26.54 -10.37
CA GLY A 608 -15.21 -27.92 -9.96
C GLY A 608 -14.57 -28.31 -8.61
N GLY A 609 -14.17 -27.32 -7.81
CA GLY A 609 -13.82 -27.54 -6.41
C GLY A 609 -15.06 -27.73 -5.54
N ILE A 610 -14.86 -28.27 -4.34
CA ILE A 610 -15.90 -28.52 -3.35
C ILE A 610 -15.86 -27.39 -2.33
N CYS A 611 -17.02 -26.92 -1.90
CA CYS A 611 -17.16 -26.00 -0.78
C CYS A 611 -17.83 -26.73 0.38
N VAL A 612 -17.28 -26.62 1.58
CA VAL A 612 -17.89 -27.15 2.79
C VAL A 612 -18.02 -26.03 3.82
N MET A 613 -19.20 -25.89 4.42
CA MET A 613 -19.40 -24.92 5.47
C MET A 613 -18.64 -25.35 6.72
N VAL A 614 -18.14 -24.37 7.46
CA VAL A 614 -17.46 -24.60 8.72
C VAL A 614 -18.24 -23.84 9.78
N ASP A 615 -18.65 -24.50 10.85
CA ASP A 615 -19.26 -23.82 11.98
C ASP A 615 -18.23 -22.86 12.62
N SER A 616 -18.60 -21.59 12.79
CA SER A 616 -17.65 -20.55 13.18
C SER A 616 -17.11 -20.74 14.60
N GLU A 617 -17.87 -21.36 15.49
CA GLU A 617 -17.52 -21.53 16.90
C GLU A 617 -16.75 -22.83 17.15
N THR A 618 -17.15 -23.91 16.49
CA THR A 618 -16.66 -25.27 16.77
C THR A 618 -15.66 -25.78 15.74
N GLY A 619 -15.69 -25.26 14.51
CA GLY A 619 -14.88 -25.76 13.40
C GLY A 619 -15.43 -27.03 12.76
N GLU A 620 -16.68 -27.40 13.04
CA GLU A 620 -17.34 -28.55 12.44
C GLU A 620 -17.58 -28.35 10.94
N LEU A 621 -17.26 -29.36 10.14
CA LEU A 621 -17.52 -29.42 8.71
C LEU A 621 -18.94 -29.89 8.44
N HIS A 622 -19.74 -29.10 7.72
CA HIS A 622 -21.11 -29.45 7.35
C HIS A 622 -21.47 -28.95 5.94
N ASP A 623 -22.54 -29.53 5.38
CA ASP A 623 -23.08 -29.20 4.04
C ASP A 623 -22.02 -29.13 2.92
N PRO A 624 -21.18 -30.17 2.73
CA PRO A 624 -20.23 -30.20 1.63
C PRO A 624 -20.96 -30.28 0.29
N GLU A 625 -20.57 -29.44 -0.66
CA GLU A 625 -21.27 -29.25 -1.92
C GLU A 625 -20.33 -28.93 -3.09
N THR A 626 -20.73 -29.33 -4.28
CA THR A 626 -20.14 -28.86 -5.54
C THR A 626 -21.07 -27.86 -6.23
N ILE A 627 -20.52 -27.08 -7.16
CA ILE A 627 -21.30 -26.18 -8.00
C ILE A 627 -21.26 -26.70 -9.44
N ALA A 628 -22.42 -27.04 -9.98
CA ALA A 628 -22.60 -27.39 -11.40
C ALA A 628 -23.74 -26.57 -11.98
N GLU A 629 -23.54 -25.97 -13.16
CA GLU A 629 -24.54 -25.10 -13.82
C GLU A 629 -25.10 -24.00 -12.88
N HIS A 630 -24.25 -23.45 -12.01
CA HIS A 630 -24.61 -22.49 -10.97
C HIS A 630 -25.55 -23.01 -9.86
N ARG A 631 -25.82 -24.31 -9.78
CA ARG A 631 -26.58 -24.94 -8.70
C ARG A 631 -25.66 -25.66 -7.72
N PHE A 632 -26.04 -25.64 -6.46
CA PHE A 632 -25.34 -26.34 -5.39
C PHE A 632 -25.85 -27.78 -5.31
N HIS A 633 -24.94 -28.74 -5.26
CA HIS A 633 -25.26 -30.16 -5.17
C HIS A 633 -24.53 -30.78 -3.99
N PRO A 634 -25.22 -31.52 -3.10
CA PRO A 634 -24.57 -32.22 -2.00
C PRO A 634 -23.44 -33.13 -2.46
N CYS A 635 -22.31 -33.07 -1.75
CA CYS A 635 -21.09 -33.82 -2.03
C CYS A 635 -20.47 -34.31 -0.69
N PRO A 636 -21.13 -35.22 0.04
CA PRO A 636 -20.66 -35.69 1.36
C PRO A 636 -19.35 -36.49 1.31
N VAL A 637 -18.95 -36.94 0.12
CA VAL A 637 -17.74 -37.74 -0.10
C VAL A 637 -16.98 -37.13 -1.27
N HIS A 638 -15.66 -36.98 -1.11
CA HIS A 638 -14.80 -36.42 -2.14
C HIS A 638 -14.77 -37.30 -3.40
N PRO A 639 -15.04 -36.76 -4.61
CA PRO A 639 -15.26 -37.55 -5.81
C PRO A 639 -14.01 -38.31 -6.29
N ASP A 640 -12.80 -37.78 -6.05
CA ASP A 640 -11.56 -38.42 -6.51
C ASP A 640 -10.93 -39.39 -5.50
N THR A 641 -11.16 -39.19 -4.20
CA THR A 641 -10.44 -39.91 -3.13
C THR A 641 -11.35 -40.86 -2.36
N GLY A 642 -12.67 -40.69 -2.46
CA GLY A 642 -13.65 -41.47 -1.70
C GLY A 642 -13.69 -41.13 -0.21
N THR A 643 -12.95 -40.10 0.23
CA THR A 643 -12.88 -39.69 1.62
C THR A 643 -14.14 -38.91 2.03
N PRO A 644 -14.81 -39.26 3.14
CA PRO A 644 -15.90 -38.46 3.68
C PRO A 644 -15.45 -37.03 4.04
N ILE A 645 -16.28 -36.04 3.72
CA ILE A 645 -16.04 -34.63 4.04
C ILE A 645 -16.88 -34.26 5.27
N ALA A 646 -16.37 -34.61 6.44
CA ALA A 646 -17.02 -34.41 7.74
C ALA A 646 -15.99 -34.36 8.87
N GLY A 647 -16.42 -34.00 10.08
CA GLY A 647 -15.59 -33.91 11.27
C GLY A 647 -15.24 -32.48 11.65
N PHE A 648 -14.17 -32.28 12.43
CA PHE A 648 -13.78 -30.97 12.95
C PHE A 648 -12.41 -30.57 12.40
N LEU A 649 -12.26 -29.29 12.07
CA LEU A 649 -10.96 -28.75 11.65
C LEU A 649 -9.98 -28.73 12.83
N PRO A 650 -8.73 -29.20 12.64
CA PRO A 650 -7.72 -29.14 13.69
C PRO A 650 -7.34 -27.69 13.99
N ASN A 651 -6.92 -27.44 15.23
CA ASN A 651 -6.46 -26.13 15.71
C ASN A 651 -7.49 -24.99 15.61
N TRP A 652 -8.80 -25.30 15.49
CA TRP A 652 -9.83 -24.29 15.23
C TRP A 652 -9.93 -23.20 16.28
N GLN A 653 -9.83 -23.53 17.57
CA GLN A 653 -9.91 -22.52 18.64
C GLN A 653 -8.76 -21.51 18.55
N GLU A 654 -7.54 -21.97 18.24
CA GLU A 654 -6.41 -21.09 18.03
C GLU A 654 -6.59 -20.20 16.79
N ILE A 655 -7.09 -20.77 15.69
CA ILE A 655 -7.45 -20.02 14.46
C ILE A 655 -8.46 -18.92 14.81
N HIS A 656 -9.53 -19.27 15.52
CA HIS A 656 -10.60 -18.37 15.90
C HIS A 656 -10.05 -17.20 16.73
N GLU A 657 -9.32 -17.48 17.81
CA GLU A 657 -8.74 -16.46 18.69
C GLU A 657 -7.77 -15.54 17.94
N LYS A 658 -6.82 -16.10 17.18
CA LYS A 658 -5.77 -15.33 16.52
C LYS A 658 -6.27 -14.52 15.33
N VAL A 659 -7.28 -15.00 14.60
CA VAL A 659 -7.92 -14.20 13.56
C VAL A 659 -8.55 -12.94 14.17
N LEU A 660 -9.20 -13.05 15.33
CA LEU A 660 -9.76 -11.89 16.02
C LEU A 660 -8.67 -10.95 16.53
N ASP A 661 -7.58 -11.47 17.10
CA ASP A 661 -6.42 -10.66 17.54
C ASP A 661 -5.80 -9.86 16.39
N ILE A 662 -5.59 -10.51 15.24
CA ILE A 662 -5.09 -9.85 14.02
C ILE A 662 -6.05 -8.73 13.60
N CYS A 663 -7.36 -8.96 13.66
CA CYS A 663 -8.35 -7.94 13.29
C CYS A 663 -8.36 -6.74 14.24
N ARG A 664 -8.16 -6.94 15.55
CA ARG A 664 -7.99 -5.86 16.54
C ARG A 664 -6.73 -5.05 16.26
N TYR A 665 -5.61 -5.72 16.00
CA TYR A 665 -4.35 -5.07 15.61
C TYR A 665 -4.47 -4.29 14.28
N LEU A 666 -5.27 -4.79 13.35
CA LEU A 666 -5.61 -4.14 12.08
C LEU A 666 -6.90 -3.32 12.17
N GLY A 667 -7.25 -2.77 13.34
CA GLY A 667 -8.54 -2.09 13.58
C GLY A 667 -8.91 -0.96 12.61
N GLU A 668 -7.96 -0.40 11.86
CA GLU A 668 -8.22 0.49 10.72
C GLU A 668 -9.02 -0.15 9.58
N LEU A 669 -8.98 -1.48 9.45
CA LEU A 669 -9.72 -2.28 8.49
C LEU A 669 -11.03 -2.77 9.11
N GLU A 670 -12.07 -2.85 8.29
CA GLU A 670 -13.43 -3.17 8.74
C GLU A 670 -13.97 -4.47 8.12
N TYR A 671 -13.56 -4.82 6.90
CA TYR A 671 -14.07 -5.99 6.19
C TYR A 671 -12.91 -6.83 5.67
N LEU A 672 -12.74 -8.03 6.22
CA LEU A 672 -11.56 -8.87 6.01
C LEU A 672 -12.01 -10.29 5.63
N GLY A 673 -11.39 -10.89 4.62
CA GLY A 673 -11.59 -12.29 4.24
C GLY A 673 -10.27 -13.03 4.32
N PHE A 674 -10.04 -13.82 5.35
CA PHE A 674 -8.79 -14.55 5.54
C PHE A 674 -8.79 -15.80 4.67
N ASP A 675 -7.67 -16.09 4.03
CA ASP A 675 -7.38 -17.39 3.41
C ASP A 675 -6.38 -18.10 4.30
N ILE A 676 -6.82 -19.17 4.97
CA ILE A 676 -6.06 -19.90 5.99
C ILE A 676 -5.71 -21.29 5.49
N ALA A 677 -4.45 -21.68 5.63
CA ALA A 677 -4.00 -23.05 5.50
C ALA A 677 -3.77 -23.66 6.88
N ILE A 678 -4.31 -24.85 7.13
CA ILE A 678 -4.09 -25.56 8.39
C ILE A 678 -2.90 -26.50 8.20
N THR A 679 -1.92 -26.40 9.09
CA THR A 679 -0.69 -27.19 9.10
C THR A 679 -0.71 -28.17 10.27
N GLU A 680 0.27 -29.07 10.33
CA GLU A 680 0.39 -30.00 11.45
C GLU A 680 0.69 -29.28 12.76
N GLU A 681 1.55 -28.25 12.74
CA GLU A 681 1.91 -27.49 13.94
C GLU A 681 0.93 -26.35 14.30
N GLY A 682 -0.09 -26.06 13.49
CA GLY A 682 -0.96 -24.91 13.71
C GLY A 682 -1.70 -24.48 12.44
N PHE A 683 -1.58 -23.20 12.07
CA PHE A 683 -2.15 -22.65 10.85
C PHE A 683 -1.34 -21.47 10.32
N GLN A 684 -1.56 -21.14 9.05
CA GLN A 684 -0.87 -20.09 8.33
C GLN A 684 -1.88 -19.22 7.57
N VAL A 685 -1.93 -17.92 7.87
CA VAL A 685 -2.70 -16.94 7.09
C VAL A 685 -1.94 -16.64 5.80
N ILE A 686 -2.46 -17.14 4.68
CA ILE A 686 -1.84 -16.99 3.36
C ILE A 686 -1.99 -15.55 2.84
N GLU A 687 -3.19 -15.00 3.00
CA GLU A 687 -3.54 -13.64 2.62
C GLU A 687 -4.84 -13.16 3.28
N ILE A 688 -5.07 -11.85 3.25
CA ILE A 688 -6.31 -11.22 3.70
C ILE A 688 -6.93 -10.43 2.56
N ASN A 689 -8.09 -10.90 2.10
CA ASN A 689 -8.87 -10.34 1.01
C ASN A 689 -9.77 -9.19 1.51
N ILE A 690 -9.63 -8.02 0.88
CA ILE A 690 -10.39 -6.80 1.20
C ILE A 690 -11.68 -6.64 0.37
N HIS A 691 -11.90 -7.56 -0.57
CA HIS A 691 -13.07 -7.67 -1.42
C HIS A 691 -13.20 -9.14 -1.85
N GLN A 692 -13.58 -9.97 -0.90
CA GLN A 692 -13.67 -11.42 -1.05
C GLN A 692 -14.85 -11.85 -1.92
N ASP A 693 -14.79 -13.05 -2.49
CA ASP A 693 -15.96 -13.68 -3.07
C ASP A 693 -17.00 -13.97 -1.99
N LEU A 694 -18.27 -13.77 -2.33
CA LEU A 694 -19.37 -14.04 -1.41
C LEU A 694 -19.97 -15.42 -1.73
N HIS A 695 -19.81 -16.35 -0.80
CA HIS A 695 -20.38 -17.70 -0.93
C HIS A 695 -21.78 -17.76 -0.33
N LYS A 696 -22.73 -18.37 -1.04
CA LYS A 696 -24.14 -18.55 -0.64
C LYS A 696 -24.78 -17.28 -0.02
N VAL A 697 -24.71 -16.14 -0.70
CA VAL A 697 -25.24 -14.83 -0.21
C VAL A 697 -26.68 -14.93 0.30
N ALA A 698 -27.53 -15.74 -0.32
CA ALA A 698 -28.91 -15.93 0.13
C ALA A 698 -29.04 -16.43 1.57
N THR A 699 -28.07 -17.23 2.02
CA THR A 699 -28.00 -17.82 3.36
C THR A 699 -27.30 -16.93 4.38
N HIS A 700 -26.80 -15.75 3.98
CA HIS A 700 -26.15 -14.82 4.90
C HIS A 700 -27.07 -14.45 6.06
N SER A 701 -26.46 -14.38 7.25
CA SER A 701 -27.13 -13.96 8.48
C SER A 701 -27.65 -12.52 8.36
N GLN A 702 -28.59 -12.15 9.23
CA GLN A 702 -29.12 -10.79 9.25
C GLN A 702 -28.03 -9.76 9.54
N GLU A 703 -27.05 -10.09 10.38
CA GLU A 703 -25.91 -9.19 10.68
C GLU A 703 -25.08 -8.86 9.43
N ILE A 704 -24.78 -9.84 8.57
CA ILE A 704 -24.07 -9.61 7.30
C ILE A 704 -24.90 -8.73 6.36
N LYS A 705 -26.20 -9.02 6.24
CA LYS A 705 -27.13 -8.25 5.41
C LYS A 705 -27.21 -6.79 5.86
N ASP A 706 -27.34 -6.57 7.17
CA ASP A 706 -27.39 -5.23 7.76
C ASP A 706 -26.08 -4.46 7.57
N PHE A 707 -24.94 -5.12 7.71
CA PHE A 707 -23.64 -4.51 7.42
C PHE A 707 -23.58 -3.97 5.98
N PHE A 708 -23.88 -4.79 4.98
CA PHE A 708 -23.82 -4.33 3.58
C PHE A 708 -24.86 -3.26 3.28
N LYS A 709 -26.07 -3.38 3.83
CA LYS A 709 -27.11 -2.36 3.73
C LYS A 709 -26.64 -1.01 4.29
N GLU A 710 -26.02 -1.02 5.46
CA GLU A 710 -25.42 0.18 6.07
C GLU A 710 -24.35 0.80 5.14
N LYS A 711 -23.46 -0.02 4.56
CA LYS A 711 -22.43 0.47 3.62
C LYS A 711 -23.03 1.10 2.37
N ILE A 712 -24.09 0.50 1.83
CA ILE A 712 -24.81 1.04 0.67
C ILE A 712 -25.39 2.42 1.02
N GLU A 713 -26.05 2.54 2.17
CA GLU A 713 -26.66 3.81 2.60
C GLU A 713 -25.62 4.90 2.89
N ILE A 714 -24.49 4.56 3.51
CA ILE A 714 -23.36 5.49 3.70
C ILE A 714 -22.85 5.99 2.34
N LYS A 715 -22.66 5.07 1.37
CA LYS A 715 -22.14 5.43 0.05
C LYS A 715 -23.16 6.24 -0.77
N LYS A 716 -24.46 5.94 -0.66
CA LYS A 716 -25.54 6.73 -1.29
C LYS A 716 -25.54 8.16 -0.78
N LYS A 717 -25.47 8.35 0.54
CA LYS A 717 -25.35 9.68 1.18
C LYS A 717 -24.12 10.43 0.68
N ALA A 718 -22.95 9.77 0.62
CA ALA A 718 -21.71 10.39 0.13
C ALA A 718 -21.79 10.86 -1.33
N TYR A 719 -22.50 10.13 -2.19
CA TYR A 719 -22.66 10.47 -3.61
C TYR A 719 -23.95 11.24 -3.94
N LYS A 720 -24.81 11.50 -2.95
CA LYS A 720 -26.13 12.15 -3.10
C LYS A 720 -27.03 11.38 -4.07
N ILE A 721 -27.16 10.08 -3.84
CA ILE A 721 -28.06 9.19 -4.57
C ILE A 721 -29.27 8.96 -3.68
N ASN A 722 -30.47 9.13 -4.24
CA ASN A 722 -31.74 8.93 -3.55
C ASN A 722 -32.07 7.45 -3.35
#